data_AF-A0A835P220-F1
#
_entry.id   AF-A0A835P220-F1
#
_cell.length_a   1.000
_cell.length_b   1.000
_cell.length_c   1.000
_cell.angle_alpha   90.00
_cell.angle_beta   90.00
_cell.angle_gamma   90.00
#
_symmetry.space_group_name_H-M   'P 1'
#
loop_
_entity.id
_entity.type
_entity.pdbx_description
1 polymer ?
#
loop_
_entity_poly.entity_id
_entity_poly.type
_entity_poly.pdbx_seq_one_letter_code
_entity_poly.pdbx_strand_id
1 'polypeptide(L)'
;STAKRCKEKHLEEALQLTRVLSEGLQALGEAEARPLLRCVLAFQMEATSSSSSFQKLEQMVTQLAVGKEALLAQEVDMLLAGLALQGEPLAELGAGLAAGGPGVDAVPLPAVSMFLEESSLGQQHWRQNLAPLLQRLATTLRWVLQGQPAPGSTWGYLVIKACLQVFQTLPKDVAPLVWSTSGKSETLQSLLGLLLEVVWGKALNKDTRLLAGTALSMLVNTAPQPQYGASAVLTLFQLPSQGTGELKFGELVVEVLPVLESDGLEKLVLTRGLLTCCKVDILSCQLEGLPHKACLLLDMVFPAVCALTREQKDCHYYCFQACALWLQRLREGLAALWHLMGSRILAQDNELLQEVTQLLWTNAETPVEGVSEFIHSSFRLLLEIYHLECQHFQDQERPLYQQMLQRVVSMPWQIKARYVPLCAIIPYMGSQQVLDAYPDLPQHLLSCLSTNHLCPAAAEVYKVLVRQQCSQWRDGQRGTEVALAEQWALCWLPLLSEALCSPLPILQSNAANHLLTWTLRQLPATQALLAAQFGGQDTMSLRAWVSLLKAQKSVAGALPLGDEALERLSRCLGTHEEGVRLAALGLLCCSPNTNQPLLGTEVQLLREFLPLNLNCDSSSFRQLLQAALRKALVRLRDSSLAQLRGKAPQGSGPGKGAEQLAQAVGEAATQHLYHSPGRFTRA
;
A
#
# COMPACT_ATOMS: atom_id res chain seq x y z
N SER A 1 2.42 2.05 -23.08
CA SER A 1 2.28 3.44 -22.60
C SER A 1 3.54 4.28 -22.82
N THR A 2 4.22 4.14 -23.97
CA THR A 2 5.44 4.90 -24.33
C THR A 2 5.18 6.41 -24.45
N ALA A 3 4.00 6.81 -24.94
CA ALA A 3 3.61 8.22 -25.07
C ALA A 3 3.50 8.96 -23.72
N LYS A 4 2.92 8.35 -22.68
CA LYS A 4 2.80 8.96 -21.34
C LYS A 4 4.18 9.21 -20.71
N ARG A 5 5.07 8.20 -20.81
CA ARG A 5 6.46 8.30 -20.32
C ARG A 5 7.28 9.34 -21.10
N CYS A 6 7.00 9.50 -22.39
CA CYS A 6 7.63 10.52 -23.23
C CYS A 6 7.18 11.94 -22.83
N LYS A 7 5.87 12.16 -22.65
CA LYS A 7 5.31 13.43 -22.15
C LYS A 7 5.88 13.82 -20.79
N GLU A 8 5.90 12.90 -19.83
CA GLU A 8 6.48 13.16 -18.50
C GLU A 8 7.96 13.52 -18.55
N LYS A 9 8.73 12.90 -19.46
CA LYS A 9 10.16 13.20 -19.66
C LYS A 9 10.36 14.61 -20.25
N HIS A 10 9.61 14.97 -21.29
CA HIS A 10 9.72 16.30 -21.90
C HIS A 10 9.28 17.40 -20.92
N LEU A 11 8.27 17.13 -20.09
CA LEU A 11 7.84 18.07 -19.06
C LEU A 11 8.91 18.27 -17.98
N GLU A 12 9.63 17.21 -17.61
CA GLU A 12 10.78 17.30 -16.70
C GLU A 12 11.91 18.13 -17.30
N GLU A 13 12.24 17.88 -18.58
CA GLU A 13 13.25 18.66 -19.30
C GLU A 13 12.87 20.14 -19.39
N ALA A 14 11.60 20.44 -19.67
CA ALA A 14 11.08 21.81 -19.73
C ALA A 14 11.13 22.53 -18.37
N LEU A 15 10.80 21.82 -17.28
CA LEU A 15 10.93 22.34 -15.92
C LEU A 15 12.40 22.61 -15.55
N GLN A 16 13.32 21.74 -15.97
CA GLN A 16 14.75 21.94 -15.74
C GLN A 16 15.27 23.15 -16.53
N LEU A 17 14.83 23.32 -17.78
CA LEU A 17 15.20 24.47 -18.61
C LEU A 17 14.69 25.79 -18.02
N THR A 18 13.46 25.84 -17.49
CA THR A 18 12.92 27.04 -16.84
C THR A 18 13.73 27.44 -15.61
N ARG A 19 14.28 26.48 -14.86
CA ARG A 19 15.19 26.75 -13.74
C ARG A 19 16.53 27.30 -14.20
N VAL A 20 17.11 26.70 -15.25
CA VAL A 20 18.40 27.15 -15.82
C VAL A 20 18.30 28.56 -16.43
N LEU A 21 17.16 28.88 -17.05
CA LEU A 21 16.92 30.18 -17.70
C LEU A 21 16.28 31.23 -16.78
N SER A 22 16.20 30.96 -15.47
CA SER A 22 15.46 31.80 -14.51
C SER A 22 15.84 33.28 -14.56
N GLU A 23 17.13 33.62 -14.59
CA GLU A 23 17.60 35.01 -14.68
C GLU A 23 17.15 35.70 -15.98
N GLY A 24 17.22 34.99 -17.11
CA GLY A 24 16.77 35.51 -18.40
C GLY A 24 15.26 35.68 -18.49
N LEU A 25 14.50 34.77 -17.87
CA LEU A 25 13.03 34.85 -17.80
C LEU A 25 12.55 35.99 -16.87
N GLN A 26 13.29 36.26 -15.79
CA GLN A 26 13.03 37.40 -14.92
C GLN A 26 13.24 38.73 -15.65
N ALA A 27 14.26 38.81 -16.52
CA ALA A 27 14.57 40.02 -17.30
C ALA A 27 13.52 40.40 -18.36
N LEU A 28 12.62 39.49 -18.74
CA LEU A 28 11.55 39.78 -19.71
C LEU A 28 10.62 40.90 -19.22
N GLY A 29 10.10 41.73 -20.13
CA GLY A 29 9.02 42.66 -19.79
C GLY A 29 7.67 41.94 -19.60
N GLU A 30 6.67 42.61 -19.02
CA GLU A 30 5.31 42.03 -18.88
C GLU A 30 4.70 41.65 -20.24
N ALA A 31 4.93 42.46 -21.28
CA ALA A 31 4.42 42.21 -22.63
C ALA A 31 4.98 40.92 -23.25
N GLU A 32 6.22 40.57 -22.92
CA GLU A 32 6.93 39.39 -23.42
C GLU A 32 6.63 38.14 -22.57
N ALA A 33 6.45 38.33 -21.26
CA ALA A 33 6.12 37.26 -20.32
C ALA A 33 4.67 36.77 -20.46
N ARG A 34 3.71 37.66 -20.78
CA ARG A 34 2.28 37.33 -20.85
C ARG A 34 1.96 36.16 -21.80
N PRO A 35 2.43 36.11 -23.06
CA PRO A 35 2.17 34.98 -23.95
C PRO A 35 2.75 33.65 -23.44
N LEU A 36 3.93 33.70 -22.80
CA LEU A 36 4.56 32.52 -22.20
C LEU A 36 3.74 32.00 -21.03
N LEU A 37 3.30 32.88 -20.13
CA LEU A 37 2.42 32.52 -19.02
C LEU A 37 1.12 31.88 -19.54
N ARG A 38 0.44 32.50 -20.51
CA ARG A 38 -0.77 31.94 -21.13
C ARG A 38 -0.54 30.56 -21.74
N CYS A 39 0.60 30.36 -22.39
CA CYS A 39 0.94 29.07 -22.98
C CYS A 39 1.05 27.98 -21.92
N VAL A 40 1.77 28.24 -20.82
CA VAL A 40 1.93 27.24 -19.75
C VAL A 40 0.60 27.02 -18.99
N LEU A 41 -0.17 28.08 -18.75
CA LEU A 41 -1.52 27.99 -18.17
C LEU A 41 -2.49 27.17 -19.06
N ALA A 42 -2.40 27.28 -20.39
CA ALA A 42 -3.17 26.45 -21.31
C ALA A 42 -2.77 24.96 -21.19
N PHE A 43 -1.47 24.66 -21.08
CA PHE A 43 -1.01 23.30 -20.81
C PHE A 43 -1.48 22.78 -19.44
N GLN A 44 -1.60 23.64 -18.42
CA GLN A 44 -2.17 23.24 -17.13
C GLN A 44 -3.64 22.80 -17.26
N MET A 45 -4.43 23.53 -18.04
CA MET A 45 -5.83 23.19 -18.32
C MET A 45 -5.98 21.83 -19.00
N GLU A 46 -5.01 21.43 -19.84
CA GLU A 46 -4.98 20.11 -20.48
C GLU A 46 -4.44 19.01 -19.56
N ALA A 47 -3.61 19.36 -18.57
CA ALA A 47 -2.95 18.43 -17.66
C ALA A 47 -3.82 17.95 -16.47
N THR A 48 -5.12 18.17 -16.52
CA THR A 48 -6.04 17.94 -15.39
C THR A 48 -6.24 16.48 -14.99
N SER A 49 -5.73 15.54 -15.80
CA SER A 49 -5.73 14.11 -15.51
C SER A 49 -4.49 13.61 -14.76
N SER A 50 -3.51 14.49 -14.48
CA SER A 50 -2.23 14.12 -13.86
C SER A 50 -1.75 15.21 -12.90
N SER A 51 -1.92 14.98 -11.59
CA SER A 51 -1.38 15.86 -10.53
C SER A 51 0.11 16.10 -10.68
N SER A 52 0.91 15.06 -10.98
CA SER A 52 2.35 15.22 -11.23
C SER A 52 2.68 16.15 -12.41
N SER A 53 1.89 16.12 -13.48
CA SER A 53 2.11 17.01 -14.63
C SER A 53 1.67 18.43 -14.32
N PHE A 54 0.52 18.58 -13.66
CA PHE A 54 0.00 19.87 -13.24
C PHE A 54 0.94 20.58 -12.26
N GLN A 55 1.47 19.87 -11.25
CA GLN A 55 2.43 20.42 -10.28
C GLN A 55 3.71 20.93 -10.95
N LYS A 56 4.23 20.21 -11.94
CA LYS A 56 5.41 20.67 -12.70
C LYS A 56 5.11 21.93 -13.48
N LEU A 57 3.94 22.00 -14.12
CA LEU A 57 3.50 23.20 -14.82
C LEU A 57 3.25 24.37 -13.85
N GLU A 58 2.70 24.13 -12.65
CA GLU A 58 2.52 25.16 -11.61
C GLU A 58 3.87 25.74 -11.17
N GLN A 59 4.88 24.87 -11.01
CA GLN A 59 6.25 25.32 -10.74
C GLN A 59 6.80 26.16 -11.89
N MET A 60 6.58 25.76 -13.15
CA MET A 60 7.04 26.53 -14.31
C MET A 60 6.37 27.92 -14.36
N VAL A 61 5.04 27.98 -14.19
CA VAL A 61 4.28 29.23 -14.17
C VAL A 61 4.75 30.15 -13.04
N THR A 62 4.94 29.61 -11.84
CA THR A 62 5.43 30.37 -10.69
C THR A 62 6.84 30.94 -10.93
N GLN A 63 7.73 30.16 -11.55
CA GLN A 63 9.09 30.61 -11.89
C GLN A 63 9.09 31.68 -12.98
N LEU A 64 8.23 31.55 -13.99
CA LEU A 64 8.06 32.55 -15.05
C LEU A 64 7.50 33.87 -14.54
N ALA A 65 6.75 33.84 -13.44
CA ALA A 65 6.07 35.00 -12.86
C ALA A 65 6.86 35.70 -11.74
N VAL A 66 8.09 35.28 -11.42
CA VAL A 66 8.92 35.96 -10.41
C VAL A 66 9.13 37.42 -10.80
N GLY A 67 8.70 38.35 -9.94
CA GLY A 67 8.69 39.79 -10.18
C GLY A 67 7.53 40.31 -11.04
N LYS A 68 6.57 39.43 -11.40
CA LYS A 68 5.38 39.70 -12.23
C LYS A 68 4.15 38.99 -11.66
N GLU A 69 4.07 38.87 -10.33
CA GLU A 69 3.07 38.07 -9.64
C GLU A 69 1.65 38.58 -9.89
N ALA A 70 1.49 39.90 -10.00
CA ALA A 70 0.20 40.54 -10.32
C ALA A 70 -0.30 40.18 -11.73
N LEU A 71 0.61 40.12 -12.71
CA LEU A 71 0.28 39.70 -14.07
C LEU A 71 -0.18 38.24 -14.09
N LEU A 72 0.51 37.36 -13.36
CA LEU A 72 0.11 35.96 -13.24
C LEU A 72 -1.28 35.83 -12.58
N ALA A 73 -1.51 36.52 -11.46
CA ALA A 73 -2.81 36.51 -10.80
C ALA A 73 -3.94 36.93 -11.74
N GLN A 74 -3.72 38.00 -12.52
CA GLN A 74 -4.68 38.46 -13.54
C GLN A 74 -4.95 37.40 -14.62
N GLU A 75 -3.92 36.72 -15.12
CA GLU A 75 -4.08 35.71 -16.17
C GLU A 75 -4.77 34.44 -15.64
N VAL A 76 -4.49 34.03 -14.39
CA VAL A 76 -5.21 32.93 -13.72
C VAL A 76 -6.68 33.31 -13.49
N ASP A 77 -6.94 34.54 -13.02
CA ASP A 77 -8.30 35.03 -12.82
C ASP A 77 -9.10 35.07 -14.12
N MET A 78 -8.51 35.54 -15.22
CA MET A 78 -9.16 35.52 -16.54
C MET A 78 -9.45 34.09 -17.02
N LEU A 79 -8.49 33.18 -16.82
CA LEU A 79 -8.63 31.78 -17.21
C LEU A 79 -9.76 31.09 -16.43
N LEU A 80 -9.84 31.29 -15.11
CA LEU A 80 -10.85 30.67 -14.26
C LEU A 80 -12.21 31.35 -14.37
N ALA A 81 -12.25 32.67 -14.58
CA ALA A 81 -13.49 33.39 -14.87
C ALA A 81 -14.14 32.86 -16.16
N GLY A 82 -13.34 32.50 -17.16
CA GLY A 82 -13.81 31.82 -18.38
C GLY A 82 -14.46 30.45 -18.12
N LEU A 83 -14.16 29.80 -16.99
CA LEU A 83 -14.82 28.56 -16.55
C LEU A 83 -16.12 28.83 -15.78
N ALA A 84 -16.22 30.00 -15.12
CA ALA A 84 -17.34 30.36 -14.25
C ALA A 84 -18.51 31.03 -14.99
N LEU A 85 -18.25 31.63 -16.17
CA LEU A 85 -19.21 32.46 -16.90
C LEU A 85 -19.52 31.90 -18.29
N GLN A 86 -20.50 31.00 -18.37
CA GLN A 86 -21.51 31.01 -19.43
C GLN A 86 -22.75 30.25 -18.94
N GLY A 87 -23.73 31.03 -18.49
CA GLY A 87 -25.04 30.54 -18.10
C GLY A 87 -25.93 30.38 -19.32
N GLU A 88 -26.05 29.17 -19.82
CA GLU A 88 -27.34 28.71 -20.32
C GLU A 88 -27.88 27.62 -19.40
N PRO A 89 -29.21 27.59 -19.17
CA PRO A 89 -29.83 26.53 -18.41
C PRO A 89 -29.63 25.20 -19.15
N LEU A 90 -29.02 24.22 -18.47
CA LEU A 90 -28.87 22.83 -18.93
C LEU A 90 -30.20 22.18 -19.39
N ALA A 91 -31.35 22.80 -19.13
CA ALA A 91 -32.68 22.34 -19.47
C ALA A 91 -33.08 22.59 -20.96
N GLU A 92 -32.55 23.61 -21.64
CA GLU A 92 -32.92 23.89 -23.05
C GLU A 92 -32.07 23.10 -24.07
N LEU A 93 -31.04 22.40 -23.58
CA LEU A 93 -30.07 21.64 -24.38
C LEU A 93 -30.40 20.15 -24.55
N GLY A 94 -31.45 19.66 -23.90
CA GLY A 94 -31.91 18.27 -24.01
C GLY A 94 -32.46 17.88 -25.40
N ALA A 95 -32.72 18.84 -26.29
CA ALA A 95 -33.28 18.56 -27.61
C ALA A 95 -32.23 18.30 -28.72
N GLY A 96 -30.94 18.56 -28.48
CA GLY A 96 -29.89 18.48 -29.51
C GLY A 96 -29.00 17.22 -29.47
N LEU A 97 -29.07 16.40 -28.42
CA LEU A 97 -28.03 15.41 -28.07
C LEU A 97 -28.23 14.00 -28.66
N ALA A 98 -28.68 13.90 -29.91
CA ALA A 98 -28.68 12.64 -30.65
C ALA A 98 -27.53 12.50 -31.68
N ALA A 99 -26.70 13.53 -31.88
CA ALA A 99 -25.63 13.50 -32.88
C ALA A 99 -24.28 13.88 -32.25
N GLY A 100 -23.31 12.97 -32.32
CA GLY A 100 -21.97 13.17 -31.81
C GLY A 100 -21.26 14.37 -32.45
N GLY A 101 -20.90 15.34 -31.62
CA GLY A 101 -20.06 16.50 -31.93
C GLY A 101 -19.72 17.25 -30.64
N PRO A 102 -18.52 17.87 -30.51
CA PRO A 102 -18.08 18.50 -29.28
C PRO A 102 -18.70 19.89 -29.17
N GLY A 103 -19.57 20.09 -28.18
CA GLY A 103 -20.11 21.40 -27.85
C GLY A 103 -21.23 21.26 -26.86
N VAL A 104 -20.98 21.71 -25.62
CA VAL A 104 -21.88 22.44 -24.71
C VAL A 104 -21.23 22.51 -23.32
N ASP A 105 -21.23 23.73 -22.77
CA ASP A 105 -20.47 24.25 -21.64
C ASP A 105 -20.78 23.58 -20.29
N ALA A 106 -20.28 22.37 -20.10
CA ALA A 106 -20.05 21.82 -18.78
C ALA A 106 -18.73 22.42 -18.24
N VAL A 107 -18.78 22.97 -17.01
CA VAL A 107 -17.55 23.41 -16.32
C VAL A 107 -16.57 22.24 -16.34
N PRO A 108 -15.31 22.44 -16.75
CA PRO A 108 -14.31 21.38 -16.64
C PRO A 108 -14.03 21.17 -15.14
N LEU A 109 -14.89 20.39 -14.48
CA LEU A 109 -14.75 19.98 -13.08
C LEU A 109 -13.36 19.40 -12.80
N PRO A 110 -12.70 18.67 -13.71
CA PRO A 110 -11.29 18.29 -13.54
C PRO A 110 -10.36 19.49 -13.38
N ALA A 111 -10.56 20.58 -14.13
CA ALA A 111 -9.78 21.81 -13.99
C ALA A 111 -10.06 22.50 -12.66
N VAL A 112 -11.34 22.69 -12.30
CA VAL A 112 -11.71 23.26 -11.00
C VAL A 112 -11.06 22.48 -9.86
N SER A 113 -11.13 21.15 -9.92
CA SER A 113 -10.51 20.25 -8.95
C SER A 113 -9.00 20.48 -8.83
N MET A 114 -8.30 20.53 -9.94
CA MET A 114 -6.85 20.66 -9.95
C MET A 114 -6.38 22.04 -9.48
N PHE A 115 -7.08 23.11 -9.87
CA PHE A 115 -6.79 24.46 -9.38
C PHE A 115 -7.10 24.63 -7.89
N LEU A 116 -8.12 23.95 -7.36
CA LEU A 116 -8.37 23.92 -5.92
C LEU A 116 -7.30 23.14 -5.15
N GLU A 117 -6.86 21.99 -5.67
CA GLU A 117 -5.89 21.12 -5.00
C GLU A 117 -4.44 21.65 -5.07
N GLU A 118 -4.01 22.13 -6.23
CA GLU A 118 -2.59 22.30 -6.56
C GLU A 118 -2.18 23.75 -6.84
N SER A 119 -3.13 24.71 -6.92
CA SER A 119 -2.82 26.12 -7.23
C SER A 119 -3.30 27.10 -6.16
N SER A 120 -2.36 27.86 -5.59
CA SER A 120 -2.67 28.88 -4.58
C SER A 120 -3.49 30.05 -5.13
N LEU A 121 -3.18 30.49 -6.36
CA LEU A 121 -3.96 31.51 -7.07
C LEU A 121 -5.34 30.98 -7.47
N GLY A 122 -5.43 29.70 -7.85
CA GLY A 122 -6.71 29.04 -8.09
C GLY A 122 -7.61 29.03 -6.84
N GLN A 123 -7.05 28.71 -5.67
CA GLN A 123 -7.76 28.80 -4.40
C GLN A 123 -8.19 30.24 -4.07
N GLN A 124 -7.35 31.23 -4.34
CA GLN A 124 -7.69 32.64 -4.15
C GLN A 124 -8.85 33.08 -5.06
N HIS A 125 -8.82 32.70 -6.33
CA HIS A 125 -9.91 32.98 -7.28
C HIS A 125 -11.24 32.39 -6.80
N TRP A 126 -11.24 31.10 -6.46
CA TRP A 126 -12.45 30.41 -6.01
C TRP A 126 -12.93 30.88 -4.63
N ARG A 127 -12.05 31.38 -3.77
CA ARG A 127 -12.44 32.07 -2.54
C ARG A 127 -13.26 33.32 -2.85
N GLN A 128 -12.81 34.14 -3.79
CA GLN A 128 -13.52 35.37 -4.20
C GLN A 128 -14.83 35.05 -4.94
N ASN A 129 -14.89 33.90 -5.62
CA ASN A 129 -16.03 33.45 -6.43
C ASN A 129 -16.72 32.21 -5.85
N LEU A 130 -16.79 32.10 -4.51
CA LEU A 130 -17.32 30.90 -3.86
C LEU A 130 -18.81 30.67 -4.11
N ALA A 131 -19.62 31.74 -4.04
CA ALA A 131 -21.06 31.65 -4.28
C ALA A 131 -21.44 31.11 -5.68
N PRO A 132 -20.91 31.67 -6.80
CA PRO A 132 -21.21 31.12 -8.12
C PRO A 132 -20.67 29.69 -8.31
N LEU A 133 -19.52 29.36 -7.71
CA LEU A 133 -18.99 27.99 -7.73
C LEU A 133 -19.94 27.01 -7.05
N LEU A 134 -20.40 27.31 -5.82
CA LEU A 134 -21.35 26.46 -5.10
C LEU A 134 -22.67 26.30 -5.86
N GLN A 135 -23.17 27.37 -6.49
CA GLN A 135 -24.39 27.31 -7.29
C GLN A 135 -24.22 26.38 -8.49
N ARG A 136 -23.05 26.43 -9.13
CA ARG A 136 -22.74 25.55 -10.25
C ARG A 136 -22.58 24.09 -9.83
N LEU A 137 -21.97 23.83 -8.67
CA LEU A 137 -21.88 22.47 -8.11
C LEU A 137 -23.26 21.90 -7.78
N ALA A 138 -24.14 22.69 -7.14
CA ALA A 138 -25.50 22.28 -6.80
C ALA A 138 -26.36 21.99 -8.04
N THR A 139 -26.30 22.88 -9.04
CA THR A 139 -27.01 22.68 -10.32
C THR A 139 -26.51 21.46 -11.08
N THR A 140 -25.19 21.25 -11.14
CA THR A 140 -24.58 20.08 -11.79
C THR A 140 -24.96 18.78 -11.07
N LEU A 141 -24.87 18.74 -9.74
CA LEU A 141 -25.24 17.54 -8.97
C LEU A 141 -26.74 17.23 -9.09
N ARG A 142 -27.60 18.25 -9.10
CA ARG A 142 -29.04 18.07 -9.33
C ARG A 142 -29.31 17.48 -10.72
N TRP A 143 -28.65 17.99 -11.75
CA TRP A 143 -28.74 17.46 -13.11
C TRP A 143 -28.27 15.99 -13.19
N VAL A 144 -27.18 15.64 -12.48
CA VAL A 144 -26.70 14.25 -12.37
C VAL A 144 -27.76 13.34 -11.73
N LEU A 145 -28.34 13.77 -10.60
CA LEU A 145 -29.33 12.99 -9.85
C LEU A 145 -30.69 12.85 -10.57
N GLN A 146 -30.97 13.69 -11.57
CA GLN A 146 -32.15 13.58 -12.44
C GLN A 146 -31.98 12.56 -13.58
N GLY A 147 -30.88 11.79 -13.60
CA GLY A 147 -30.65 10.71 -14.57
C GLY A 147 -30.30 11.19 -15.98
N GLN A 148 -29.90 12.45 -16.11
CA GLN A 148 -29.52 13.08 -17.39
C GLN A 148 -28.14 12.64 -17.97
N PRO A 149 -27.12 12.27 -17.18
CA PRO A 149 -25.85 11.80 -17.73
C PRO A 149 -25.96 10.42 -18.36
N ALA A 150 -25.13 10.15 -19.36
CA ALA A 150 -24.99 8.80 -19.91
C ALA A 150 -24.62 7.76 -18.82
N PRO A 151 -25.15 6.53 -18.89
CA PRO A 151 -24.78 5.46 -17.96
C PRO A 151 -23.26 5.24 -17.93
N GLY A 152 -22.68 5.24 -16.73
CA GLY A 152 -21.22 5.09 -16.55
C GLY A 152 -20.40 6.38 -16.68
N SER A 153 -21.04 7.55 -16.80
CA SER A 153 -20.31 8.82 -16.78
C SER A 153 -19.66 9.11 -15.42
N THR A 154 -18.54 9.86 -15.44
CA THR A 154 -17.80 10.24 -14.24
C THR A 154 -18.30 11.54 -13.59
N TRP A 155 -19.35 12.16 -14.14
CA TRP A 155 -19.86 13.46 -13.68
C TRP A 155 -20.25 13.47 -12.20
N GLY A 156 -20.95 12.43 -11.74
CA GLY A 156 -21.32 12.30 -10.32
C GLY A 156 -20.09 12.22 -9.40
N TYR A 157 -19.06 11.47 -9.80
CA TYR A 157 -17.82 11.41 -9.04
C TYR A 157 -17.09 12.77 -9.02
N LEU A 158 -16.98 13.42 -10.19
CA LEU A 158 -16.26 14.69 -10.34
C LEU A 158 -16.90 15.84 -9.56
N VAL A 159 -18.24 15.96 -9.58
CA VAL A 159 -18.93 17.05 -8.86
C VAL A 159 -18.81 16.87 -7.35
N ILE A 160 -18.89 15.63 -6.85
CA ILE A 160 -18.72 15.34 -5.42
C ILE A 160 -17.25 15.52 -5.01
N LYS A 161 -16.29 15.16 -5.87
CA LYS A 161 -14.87 15.45 -5.66
C LYS A 161 -14.63 16.95 -5.53
N ALA A 162 -15.22 17.76 -6.41
CA ALA A 162 -15.13 19.22 -6.33
C ALA A 162 -15.75 19.77 -5.04
N CYS A 163 -16.91 19.24 -4.61
CA CYS A 163 -17.51 19.61 -3.32
C CYS A 163 -16.57 19.28 -2.14
N LEU A 164 -16.04 18.06 -2.10
CA LEU A 164 -15.06 17.63 -1.11
C LEU A 164 -13.87 18.60 -1.04
N GLN A 165 -13.31 18.96 -2.20
CA GLN A 165 -12.15 19.84 -2.27
C GLN A 165 -12.48 21.26 -1.80
N VAL A 166 -13.63 21.83 -2.17
CA VAL A 166 -14.05 23.13 -1.66
C VAL A 166 -14.11 23.12 -0.13
N PHE A 167 -14.70 22.08 0.46
CA PHE A 167 -14.78 21.96 1.92
C PHE A 167 -13.41 21.73 2.58
N GLN A 168 -12.50 21.06 1.89
CA GLN A 168 -11.15 20.76 2.37
C GLN A 168 -10.19 21.96 2.26
N THR A 169 -10.23 22.71 1.15
CA THR A 169 -9.25 23.76 0.82
C THR A 169 -9.71 25.16 1.20
N LEU A 170 -11.02 25.41 1.29
CA LEU A 170 -11.62 26.69 1.69
C LEU A 170 -12.45 26.61 2.99
N PRO A 171 -12.00 25.92 4.06
CA PRO A 171 -12.85 25.67 5.23
C PRO A 171 -13.25 26.95 5.98
N LYS A 172 -12.38 27.97 5.99
CA LYS A 172 -12.67 29.26 6.65
C LYS A 172 -13.73 30.08 5.91
N ASP A 173 -13.82 29.91 4.60
CA ASP A 173 -14.76 30.61 3.74
C ASP A 173 -16.12 29.88 3.70
N VAL A 174 -16.10 28.55 3.83
CA VAL A 174 -17.31 27.71 3.93
C VAL A 174 -17.95 27.80 5.32
N ALA A 175 -17.16 27.89 6.41
CA ALA A 175 -17.69 27.84 7.78
C ALA A 175 -18.80 28.88 8.07
N PRO A 176 -18.68 30.18 7.71
CA PRO A 176 -19.74 31.16 7.93
C PRO A 176 -21.04 30.81 7.19
N LEU A 177 -20.95 30.09 6.06
CA LEU A 177 -22.11 29.70 5.26
C LEU A 177 -22.93 28.58 5.90
N VAL A 178 -22.30 27.81 6.81
CA VAL A 178 -22.91 26.66 7.48
C VAL A 178 -23.29 26.99 8.93
N TRP A 179 -22.43 27.69 9.66
CA TRP A 179 -22.51 27.80 11.12
C TRP A 179 -22.94 29.18 11.63
N SER A 180 -23.20 30.16 10.74
CA SER A 180 -23.65 31.50 11.12
C SER A 180 -25.08 31.76 10.68
N THR A 181 -25.90 32.30 11.60
CA THR A 181 -27.30 32.67 11.33
C THR A 181 -27.43 33.76 10.28
N SER A 182 -26.50 34.72 10.25
CA SER A 182 -26.49 35.83 9.30
C SER A 182 -25.83 35.49 7.95
N GLY A 183 -25.06 34.39 7.91
CA GLY A 183 -24.25 33.99 6.76
C GLY A 183 -24.79 32.79 5.98
N LYS A 184 -25.90 32.18 6.42
CA LYS A 184 -26.41 30.94 5.85
C LYS A 184 -26.62 31.03 4.33
N SER A 185 -26.15 30.02 3.61
CA SER A 185 -26.28 29.93 2.15
C SER A 185 -27.37 28.94 1.75
N GLU A 186 -28.42 29.42 1.08
CA GLU A 186 -29.47 28.56 0.50
C GLU A 186 -28.91 27.58 -0.53
N THR A 187 -27.91 28.01 -1.30
CA THR A 187 -27.20 27.15 -2.26
C THR A 187 -26.49 26.00 -1.56
N LEU A 188 -25.78 26.28 -0.46
CA LEU A 188 -25.07 25.25 0.30
C LEU A 188 -26.04 24.31 1.03
N GLN A 189 -27.17 24.84 1.52
CA GLN A 189 -28.27 24.04 2.06
C GLN A 189 -28.82 23.07 1.00
N SER A 190 -29.07 23.56 -0.22
CA SER A 190 -29.49 22.70 -1.32
C SER A 190 -28.42 21.67 -1.69
N LEU A 191 -27.15 22.04 -1.68
CA LEU A 191 -26.05 21.13 -1.98
C LEU A 191 -25.93 20.02 -0.93
N LEU A 192 -26.09 20.36 0.36
CA LEU A 192 -26.16 19.40 1.46
C LEU A 192 -27.30 18.40 1.24
N GLY A 193 -28.51 18.87 0.90
CA GLY A 193 -29.63 17.99 0.58
C GLY A 193 -29.34 17.04 -0.58
N LEU A 194 -28.75 17.53 -1.66
CA LEU A 194 -28.34 16.68 -2.79
C LEU A 194 -27.27 15.65 -2.38
N LEU A 195 -26.29 16.02 -1.56
CA LEU A 195 -25.29 15.07 -1.05
C LEU A 195 -25.93 13.99 -0.16
N LEU A 196 -26.96 14.32 0.63
CA LEU A 196 -27.71 13.33 1.41
C LEU A 196 -28.50 12.38 0.51
N GLU A 197 -29.13 12.88 -0.56
CA GLU A 197 -29.77 12.02 -1.57
C GLU A 197 -28.77 11.02 -2.20
N VAL A 198 -27.52 11.44 -2.43
CA VAL A 198 -26.46 10.53 -2.89
C VAL A 198 -26.19 9.45 -1.85
N VAL A 199 -25.97 9.85 -0.58
CA VAL A 199 -25.64 8.92 0.51
C VAL A 199 -26.74 7.86 0.69
N TRP A 200 -28.00 8.23 0.51
CA TRP A 200 -29.18 7.34 0.62
C TRP A 200 -29.60 6.68 -0.71
N GLY A 201 -28.75 6.71 -1.73
CA GLY A 201 -28.87 5.77 -2.83
C GLY A 201 -29.83 6.15 -3.97
N LYS A 202 -30.11 7.44 -4.19
CA LYS A 202 -30.91 7.97 -5.33
C LYS A 202 -30.24 7.76 -6.73
N ALA A 203 -29.59 6.63 -6.97
CA ALA A 203 -28.94 6.17 -8.21
C ALA A 203 -27.53 6.72 -8.53
N LEU A 204 -26.55 6.43 -7.66
CA LEU A 204 -25.12 6.55 -7.96
C LEU A 204 -24.35 5.30 -7.47
N ASN A 205 -23.22 4.99 -8.12
CA ASN A 205 -22.41 3.83 -7.76
C ASN A 205 -21.83 3.92 -6.32
N LYS A 206 -21.40 2.77 -5.77
CA LYS A 206 -20.87 2.66 -4.40
C LYS A 206 -19.72 3.66 -4.13
N ASP A 207 -18.79 3.82 -5.05
CA ASP A 207 -17.62 4.70 -4.88
C ASP A 207 -18.02 6.18 -4.77
N THR A 208 -19.00 6.61 -5.55
CA THR A 208 -19.52 7.97 -5.51
C THR A 208 -20.23 8.25 -4.18
N ARG A 209 -20.96 7.27 -3.64
CA ARG A 209 -21.58 7.37 -2.30
C ARG A 209 -20.53 7.47 -1.22
N LEU A 210 -19.51 6.62 -1.26
CA LEU A 210 -18.37 6.67 -0.33
C LEU A 210 -17.64 8.02 -0.37
N LEU A 211 -17.46 8.61 -1.55
CA LEU A 211 -16.90 9.95 -1.70
C LEU A 211 -17.82 11.03 -1.12
N ALA A 212 -19.14 10.90 -1.29
CA ALA A 212 -20.12 11.81 -0.70
C ALA A 212 -20.06 11.79 0.84
N GLY A 213 -19.94 10.62 1.45
CA GLY A 213 -19.72 10.50 2.90
C GLY A 213 -18.44 11.20 3.37
N THR A 214 -17.37 11.13 2.58
CA THR A 214 -16.12 11.84 2.83
C THR A 214 -16.29 13.37 2.69
N ALA A 215 -17.04 13.82 1.69
CA ALA A 215 -17.37 15.24 1.49
C ALA A 215 -18.19 15.79 2.66
N LEU A 216 -19.22 15.06 3.12
CA LEU A 216 -20.01 15.46 4.29
C LEU A 216 -19.14 15.53 5.55
N SER A 217 -18.23 14.57 5.76
CA SER A 217 -17.29 14.63 6.87
C SER A 217 -16.31 15.82 6.74
N MET A 218 -15.96 16.26 5.53
CA MET A 218 -15.23 17.53 5.34
C MET A 218 -16.04 18.75 5.67
N LEU A 219 -17.32 18.76 5.33
CA LEU A 219 -18.21 19.84 5.72
C LEU A 219 -18.30 19.96 7.25
N VAL A 220 -18.40 18.83 7.96
CA VAL A 220 -18.35 18.78 9.44
C VAL A 220 -17.08 19.43 9.98
N ASN A 221 -15.92 19.19 9.36
CA ASN A 221 -14.64 19.77 9.79
C ASN A 221 -14.54 21.29 9.66
N THR A 222 -15.48 21.94 8.97
CA THR A 222 -15.58 23.41 8.92
C THR A 222 -16.16 24.01 10.20
N ALA A 223 -16.67 23.19 11.13
CA ALA A 223 -17.22 23.65 12.40
C ALA A 223 -16.20 24.52 13.17
N PRO A 224 -16.62 25.69 13.70
CA PRO A 224 -15.72 26.59 14.42
C PRO A 224 -15.33 26.01 15.79
N GLN A 225 -16.18 25.17 16.37
CA GLN A 225 -15.94 24.45 17.62
C GLN A 225 -16.28 22.96 17.44
N PRO A 226 -15.56 22.05 18.13
CA PRO A 226 -15.79 20.62 17.99
C PRO A 226 -17.23 20.17 18.29
N GLN A 227 -17.87 20.80 19.27
CA GLN A 227 -19.22 20.47 19.74
C GLN A 227 -20.27 20.65 18.64
N TYR A 228 -20.17 21.73 17.84
CA TYR A 228 -21.10 21.96 16.73
C TYR A 228 -20.94 20.91 15.63
N GLY A 229 -19.70 20.55 15.30
CA GLY A 229 -19.43 19.46 14.38
C GLY A 229 -19.99 18.14 14.89
N ALA A 230 -19.83 17.87 16.19
CA ALA A 230 -20.29 16.64 16.79
C ALA A 230 -21.82 16.53 16.83
N SER A 231 -22.50 17.63 17.18
CA SER A 231 -23.95 17.74 17.10
C SER A 231 -24.49 17.51 15.69
N ALA A 232 -23.86 18.10 14.66
CA ALA A 232 -24.26 17.89 13.27
C ALA A 232 -24.13 16.41 12.83
N VAL A 233 -23.07 15.73 13.29
CA VAL A 233 -22.90 14.29 13.05
C VAL A 233 -23.97 13.46 13.75
N LEU A 234 -24.33 13.80 15.00
CA LEU A 234 -25.42 13.13 15.71
C LEU A 234 -26.73 13.21 14.92
N THR A 235 -27.08 14.39 14.40
CA THR A 235 -28.28 14.57 13.57
C THR A 235 -28.23 13.70 12.31
N LEU A 236 -27.08 13.62 11.64
CA LEU A 236 -26.91 12.77 10.45
C LEU A 236 -27.11 11.28 10.77
N PHE A 237 -26.61 10.79 11.90
CA PHE A 237 -26.75 9.38 12.30
C PHE A 237 -28.14 9.03 12.83
N GLN A 238 -28.88 10.01 13.36
CA GLN A 238 -30.26 9.84 13.82
C GLN A 238 -31.28 9.90 12.68
N LEU A 239 -30.88 10.40 11.50
CA LEU A 239 -31.77 10.55 10.34
C LEU A 239 -32.58 9.29 9.99
N PRO A 240 -32.01 8.07 9.94
CA PRO A 240 -32.78 6.86 9.65
C PRO A 240 -33.89 6.55 10.67
N SER A 241 -33.75 7.04 11.91
CA SER A 241 -34.68 6.76 13.01
C SER A 241 -35.80 7.79 13.18
N GLN A 242 -35.62 9.01 12.66
CA GLN A 242 -36.55 10.12 12.86
C GLN A 242 -37.68 10.21 11.81
N GLY A 243 -37.59 9.48 10.69
CA GLY A 243 -38.61 9.50 9.64
C GLY A 243 -38.61 10.81 8.84
N THR A 244 -39.80 11.31 8.47
CA THR A 244 -39.96 12.60 7.76
C THR A 244 -39.81 13.78 8.72
N GLY A 245 -38.91 14.72 8.41
CA GLY A 245 -38.67 15.91 9.22
C GLY A 245 -37.64 16.85 8.62
N GLU A 246 -37.27 17.88 9.38
CA GLU A 246 -36.19 18.81 9.06
C GLU A 246 -34.87 18.34 9.67
N LEU A 247 -33.83 18.18 8.86
CA LEU A 247 -32.48 17.94 9.34
C LEU A 247 -31.76 19.28 9.54
N LYS A 248 -31.37 19.57 10.78
CA LYS A 248 -30.52 20.71 11.12
C LYS A 248 -29.03 20.31 11.10
N PHE A 249 -28.25 20.94 10.23
CA PHE A 249 -26.79 20.81 10.14
C PHE A 249 -26.15 22.18 10.31
N GLY A 250 -25.65 22.48 11.51
CA GLY A 250 -25.31 23.86 11.86
C GLY A 250 -26.57 24.74 11.76
N GLU A 251 -26.50 25.82 10.99
CA GLU A 251 -27.63 26.71 10.70
C GLU A 251 -28.33 26.39 9.36
N LEU A 252 -27.91 25.33 8.66
CA LEU A 252 -28.57 24.83 7.47
C LEU A 252 -29.71 23.90 7.86
N VAL A 253 -30.86 24.02 7.18
CA VAL A 253 -32.04 23.19 7.42
C VAL A 253 -32.45 22.50 6.12
N VAL A 254 -32.40 21.18 6.08
CA VAL A 254 -32.72 20.40 4.89
C VAL A 254 -33.97 19.57 5.15
N GLU A 255 -34.97 19.68 4.27
CA GLU A 255 -36.13 18.80 4.30
C GLU A 255 -35.73 17.38 3.89
N VAL A 256 -36.07 16.42 4.73
CA VAL A 256 -35.75 15.01 4.52
C VAL A 256 -36.85 14.39 3.68
N LEU A 257 -36.53 14.05 2.43
CA LEU A 257 -37.50 13.47 1.50
C LEU A 257 -37.93 12.06 1.95
N PRO A 258 -39.24 11.72 1.85
CA PRO A 258 -39.78 10.44 2.30
C PRO A 258 -39.33 9.22 1.49
N VAL A 259 -38.63 9.40 0.36
CA VAL A 259 -38.24 8.35 -0.61
C VAL A 259 -36.74 8.04 -0.54
N LEU A 260 -36.15 8.08 0.65
CA LEU A 260 -34.79 7.59 0.84
C LEU A 260 -34.86 6.07 1.08
N GLU A 261 -34.88 5.29 0.00
CA GLU A 261 -34.84 3.83 0.08
C GLU A 261 -33.52 3.38 0.74
N SER A 262 -33.57 3.04 2.02
CA SER A 262 -32.41 2.56 2.79
C SER A 262 -32.01 1.17 2.27
N ASP A 263 -30.87 1.10 1.60
CA ASP A 263 -30.19 -0.15 1.25
C ASP A 263 -29.19 -0.59 2.34
N GLY A 264 -29.10 0.20 3.42
CA GLY A 264 -28.22 0.03 4.56
C GLY A 264 -26.75 0.34 4.26
N LEU A 265 -26.42 0.84 3.05
CA LEU A 265 -25.07 1.31 2.73
C LEU A 265 -24.83 2.72 3.29
N GLU A 266 -25.87 3.50 3.56
CA GLU A 266 -25.79 4.86 4.10
C GLU A 266 -25.03 4.90 5.44
N LYS A 267 -25.26 3.92 6.32
CA LYS A 267 -24.55 3.81 7.60
C LYS A 267 -23.05 3.60 7.38
N LEU A 268 -22.68 2.74 6.43
CA LEU A 268 -21.28 2.52 6.07
C LEU A 268 -20.64 3.76 5.46
N VAL A 269 -21.35 4.45 4.55
CA VAL A 269 -20.88 5.66 3.89
C VAL A 269 -20.57 6.76 4.90
N LEU A 270 -21.50 7.02 5.84
CA LEU A 270 -21.30 8.02 6.88
C LEU A 270 -20.19 7.61 7.85
N THR A 271 -20.22 6.38 8.37
CA THR A 271 -19.22 5.86 9.31
C THR A 271 -17.80 5.91 8.71
N ARG A 272 -17.64 5.41 7.47
CA ARG A 272 -16.34 5.44 6.78
C ARG A 272 -15.91 6.86 6.45
N GLY A 273 -16.82 7.75 6.03
CA GLY A 273 -16.53 9.16 5.77
C GLY A 273 -15.93 9.84 7.00
N LEU A 274 -16.59 9.70 8.16
CA LEU A 274 -16.11 10.24 9.43
C LEU A 274 -14.72 9.71 9.80
N LEU A 275 -14.55 8.39 9.75
CA LEU A 275 -13.29 7.74 10.12
C LEU A 275 -12.13 8.08 9.16
N THR A 276 -12.44 8.47 7.93
CA THR A 276 -11.42 8.82 6.93
C THR A 276 -10.83 10.20 7.22
N CYS A 277 -11.65 11.22 7.49
CA CYS A 277 -11.19 12.61 7.47
C CYS A 277 -11.73 13.51 8.58
N CYS A 278 -12.68 13.07 9.42
CA CYS A 278 -13.16 13.90 10.53
C CYS A 278 -12.02 14.22 11.51
N LYS A 279 -11.98 15.45 12.01
CA LYS A 279 -11.02 15.89 13.03
C LYS A 279 -11.21 15.08 14.30
N VAL A 280 -10.11 14.59 14.87
CA VAL A 280 -10.10 13.79 16.10
C VAL A 280 -10.75 14.54 17.27
N ASP A 281 -10.57 15.87 17.34
CA ASP A 281 -11.21 16.72 18.35
C ASP A 281 -12.74 16.68 18.28
N ILE A 282 -13.33 16.61 17.08
CA ILE A 282 -14.78 16.48 16.90
C ILE A 282 -15.22 15.08 17.34
N LEU A 283 -14.48 14.05 16.96
CA LEU A 283 -14.80 12.66 17.30
C LEU A 283 -14.70 12.37 18.80
N SER A 284 -13.84 13.09 19.51
CA SER A 284 -13.48 12.83 20.92
C SER A 284 -14.06 13.86 21.90
N CYS A 285 -14.72 14.91 21.42
CA CYS A 285 -15.35 15.90 22.31
C CYS A 285 -16.59 15.31 23.02
N GLN A 286 -16.92 15.91 24.16
CA GLN A 286 -18.11 15.52 24.92
C GLN A 286 -19.38 15.87 24.15
N LEU A 287 -20.29 14.90 24.04
CA LEU A 287 -21.61 15.11 23.47
C LEU A 287 -22.54 15.79 24.48
N GLU A 288 -23.14 16.90 24.08
CA GLU A 288 -24.15 17.58 24.88
C GLU A 288 -25.49 16.81 24.84
N GLY A 289 -26.13 16.63 25.99
CA GLY A 289 -27.48 16.03 26.09
C GLY A 289 -27.54 14.52 26.34
N LEU A 290 -26.41 13.81 26.38
CA LEU A 290 -26.37 12.40 26.80
C LEU A 290 -25.93 12.27 28.27
N PRO A 291 -26.54 11.36 29.06
CA PRO A 291 -26.02 11.03 30.38
C PRO A 291 -24.68 10.30 30.21
N HIS A 292 -23.67 10.67 31.02
CA HIS A 292 -22.27 10.23 30.97
C HIS A 292 -21.35 11.00 30.00
N LYS A 293 -20.04 10.85 30.21
CA LYS A 293 -18.95 11.49 29.44
C LYS A 293 -18.81 10.86 28.03
N ALA A 294 -19.87 10.91 27.23
CA ALA A 294 -19.96 10.28 25.93
C ALA A 294 -19.26 11.10 24.82
N CYS A 295 -18.73 10.42 23.80
CA CYS A 295 -18.17 11.01 22.59
C CYS A 295 -18.62 10.25 21.33
N LEU A 296 -18.48 10.87 20.15
CA LEU A 296 -18.88 10.23 18.89
C LEU A 296 -18.11 8.94 18.63
N LEU A 297 -16.81 8.91 18.90
CA LEU A 297 -15.94 7.80 18.51
C LEU A 297 -16.30 6.49 19.22
N LEU A 298 -16.64 6.57 20.50
CA LEU A 298 -16.93 5.41 21.34
C LEU A 298 -18.44 5.09 21.38
N ASP A 299 -19.30 6.09 21.46
CA ASP A 299 -20.73 5.87 21.74
C ASP A 299 -21.61 5.81 20.48
N MET A 300 -21.12 6.30 19.34
CA MET A 300 -21.88 6.31 18.08
C MET A 300 -21.17 5.52 16.97
N VAL A 301 -19.92 5.86 16.68
CA VAL A 301 -19.15 5.28 15.56
C VAL A 301 -18.80 3.82 15.84
N PHE A 302 -18.39 3.48 17.06
CA PHE A 302 -18.06 2.10 17.41
C PHE A 302 -19.26 1.14 17.29
N PRO A 303 -20.44 1.41 17.89
CA PRO A 303 -21.62 0.58 17.68
C PRO A 303 -22.01 0.43 16.21
N ALA A 304 -21.86 1.51 15.42
CA ALA A 304 -22.11 1.46 13.98
C ALA A 304 -21.12 0.51 13.25
N VAL A 305 -19.82 0.57 13.58
CA VAL A 305 -18.82 -0.37 13.05
C VAL A 305 -19.14 -1.82 13.44
N CYS A 306 -19.54 -2.07 14.69
CA CYS A 306 -19.93 -3.42 15.14
C CYS A 306 -21.18 -3.93 14.41
N ALA A 307 -22.20 -3.08 14.20
CA ALA A 307 -23.37 -3.46 13.41
C ALA A 307 -22.99 -3.80 11.95
N LEU A 308 -22.20 -2.93 11.30
CA LEU A 308 -21.78 -3.08 9.92
C LEU A 308 -20.93 -4.33 9.65
N THR A 309 -20.13 -4.76 10.63
CA THR A 309 -19.30 -5.98 10.51
C THR A 309 -20.08 -7.27 10.78
N ARG A 310 -21.21 -7.20 11.50
CA ARG A 310 -22.13 -8.33 11.72
C ARG A 310 -23.10 -8.55 10.55
N GLU A 311 -23.45 -7.49 9.82
CA GLU A 311 -24.32 -7.57 8.64
C GLU A 311 -23.63 -8.33 7.48
N GLN A 312 -24.29 -9.38 6.96
CA GLN A 312 -23.82 -10.12 5.77
C GLN A 312 -24.27 -9.38 4.49
N LYS A 313 -23.42 -8.50 3.97
CA LYS A 313 -23.70 -7.68 2.77
C LYS A 313 -22.49 -7.64 1.84
N ASP A 314 -22.70 -7.32 0.56
CA ASP A 314 -21.65 -7.19 -0.50
C ASP A 314 -20.65 -6.01 -0.29
N CYS A 315 -20.39 -5.63 0.95
CA CYS A 315 -19.52 -4.53 1.35
C CYS A 315 -18.56 -4.90 2.50
N HIS A 316 -18.38 -6.19 2.83
CA HIS A 316 -17.48 -6.67 3.89
C HIS A 316 -16.10 -6.01 3.87
N TYR A 317 -15.48 -5.85 2.69
CA TYR A 317 -14.19 -5.17 2.54
C TYR A 317 -14.18 -3.79 3.21
N TYR A 318 -15.19 -2.98 2.92
CA TYR A 318 -15.32 -1.63 3.45
C TYR A 318 -15.73 -1.60 4.93
N CYS A 319 -16.51 -2.58 5.40
CA CYS A 319 -16.85 -2.69 6.83
C CYS A 319 -15.61 -2.96 7.69
N PHE A 320 -14.76 -3.90 7.28
CA PHE A 320 -13.51 -4.17 8.00
C PHE A 320 -12.45 -3.08 7.80
N GLN A 321 -12.44 -2.40 6.65
CA GLN A 321 -11.67 -1.17 6.49
C GLN A 321 -12.12 -0.11 7.51
N ALA A 322 -13.43 0.08 7.72
CA ALA A 322 -13.95 0.99 8.74
C ALA A 322 -13.55 0.56 10.15
N CYS A 323 -13.55 -0.74 10.47
CA CYS A 323 -13.06 -1.24 11.75
C CYS A 323 -11.57 -0.90 11.99
N ALA A 324 -10.72 -1.11 10.99
CA ALA A 324 -9.30 -0.75 11.09
C ALA A 324 -9.09 0.77 11.22
N LEU A 325 -9.84 1.58 10.46
CA LEU A 325 -9.82 3.03 10.57
C LEU A 325 -10.31 3.51 11.95
N TRP A 326 -11.32 2.86 12.53
CA TRP A 326 -11.81 3.17 13.88
C TRP A 326 -10.73 2.95 14.93
N LEU A 327 -10.04 1.80 14.92
CA LEU A 327 -8.91 1.56 15.81
C LEU A 327 -7.79 2.59 15.59
N GLN A 328 -7.51 2.95 14.34
CA GLN A 328 -6.52 3.99 14.05
C GLN A 328 -6.93 5.35 14.65
N ARG A 329 -8.20 5.76 14.49
CA ARG A 329 -8.71 7.01 15.07
C ARG A 329 -8.76 6.98 16.59
N LEU A 330 -9.07 5.82 17.18
CA LEU A 330 -8.98 5.61 18.62
C LEU A 330 -7.54 5.84 19.11
N ARG A 331 -6.54 5.28 18.41
CA ARG A 331 -5.12 5.50 18.72
C ARG A 331 -4.72 6.98 18.64
N GLU A 332 -5.16 7.67 17.59
CA GLU A 332 -4.87 9.11 17.38
C GLU A 332 -5.51 10.00 18.45
N GLY A 333 -6.68 9.61 18.98
CA GLY A 333 -7.47 10.36 19.96
C GLY A 333 -7.26 10.01 21.43
N LEU A 334 -6.36 9.09 21.78
CA LEU A 334 -6.22 8.56 23.15
C LEU A 334 -6.09 9.64 24.22
N ALA A 335 -5.24 10.65 24.01
CA ALA A 335 -5.01 11.70 24.99
C ALA A 335 -6.30 12.49 25.33
N ALA A 336 -7.08 12.84 24.30
CA ALA A 336 -8.34 13.54 24.47
C ALA A 336 -9.39 12.66 25.18
N LEU A 337 -9.43 11.38 24.84
CA LEU A 337 -10.36 10.41 25.42
C LEU A 337 -10.02 10.09 26.88
N TRP A 338 -8.75 9.94 27.23
CA TRP A 338 -8.33 9.76 28.62
C TRP A 338 -8.70 10.96 29.48
N HIS A 339 -8.53 12.18 28.96
CA HIS A 339 -8.98 13.39 29.64
C HIS A 339 -10.50 13.43 29.81
N LEU A 340 -11.26 13.07 28.76
CA LEU A 340 -12.72 13.02 28.81
C LEU A 340 -13.21 11.99 29.83
N MET A 341 -12.82 10.72 29.67
CA MET A 341 -13.30 9.60 30.47
C MET A 341 -12.77 9.68 31.91
N GLY A 342 -11.49 10.04 32.08
CA GLY A 342 -10.79 9.99 33.37
C GLY A 342 -10.43 8.57 33.81
N SER A 343 -10.58 7.58 32.94
CA SER A 343 -10.31 6.17 33.19
C SER A 343 -9.84 5.47 31.92
N ARG A 344 -9.42 4.21 32.07
CA ARG A 344 -9.08 3.33 30.95
C ARG A 344 -10.29 3.07 30.05
N ILE A 345 -10.05 3.09 28.75
CA ILE A 345 -11.00 2.73 27.69
C ILE A 345 -11.02 1.20 27.54
N LEU A 346 -9.87 0.53 27.56
CA LEU A 346 -9.73 -0.92 27.40
C LEU A 346 -9.56 -1.64 28.75
N ALA A 347 -10.35 -1.26 29.76
CA ALA A 347 -10.42 -2.01 31.01
C ALA A 347 -11.01 -3.41 30.78
N GLN A 348 -10.65 -4.40 31.62
CA GLN A 348 -11.10 -5.80 31.46
C GLN A 348 -12.63 -5.96 31.50
N ASP A 349 -13.28 -5.21 32.39
CA ASP A 349 -14.73 -5.24 32.56
C ASP A 349 -15.47 -4.39 31.53
N ASN A 350 -14.75 -3.76 30.60
CA ASN A 350 -15.36 -2.93 29.57
C ASN A 350 -15.89 -3.79 28.42
N GLU A 351 -17.20 -3.66 28.15
CA GLU A 351 -17.88 -4.29 27.02
C GLU A 351 -17.17 -4.01 25.69
N LEU A 352 -16.59 -2.81 25.52
CA LEU A 352 -15.87 -2.41 24.31
C LEU A 352 -14.68 -3.34 24.02
N LEU A 353 -13.85 -3.66 25.01
CA LEU A 353 -12.70 -4.56 24.82
C LEU A 353 -13.18 -5.95 24.42
N GLN A 354 -14.25 -6.44 25.05
CA GLN A 354 -14.82 -7.76 24.76
C GLN A 354 -15.38 -7.81 23.34
N GLU A 355 -16.16 -6.81 22.93
CA GLU A 355 -16.75 -6.72 21.60
C GLU A 355 -15.69 -6.61 20.50
N VAL A 356 -14.70 -5.72 20.65
CA VAL A 356 -13.60 -5.59 19.66
C VAL A 356 -12.83 -6.89 19.55
N THR A 357 -12.48 -7.50 20.69
CA THR A 357 -11.74 -8.76 20.72
C THR A 357 -12.56 -9.86 20.04
N GLN A 358 -13.84 -10.01 20.38
CA GLN A 358 -14.73 -10.98 19.75
C GLN A 358 -14.83 -10.77 18.23
N LEU A 359 -15.00 -9.53 17.79
CA LEU A 359 -15.06 -9.16 16.36
C LEU A 359 -13.80 -9.60 15.62
N LEU A 360 -12.62 -9.29 16.15
CA LEU A 360 -11.35 -9.66 15.51
C LEU A 360 -11.12 -11.17 15.47
N TRP A 361 -11.40 -11.87 16.58
CA TRP A 361 -11.22 -13.32 16.64
C TRP A 361 -12.19 -14.08 15.74
N THR A 362 -13.44 -13.64 15.65
CA THR A 362 -14.46 -14.28 14.79
C THR A 362 -14.11 -14.16 13.31
N ASN A 363 -13.34 -13.13 12.93
CA ASN A 363 -13.01 -12.81 11.54
C ASN A 363 -11.53 -13.04 11.17
N ALA A 364 -10.74 -13.67 12.07
CA ALA A 364 -9.31 -13.91 11.86
C ALA A 364 -8.99 -14.82 10.66
N GLU A 365 -9.95 -15.63 10.22
CA GLU A 365 -9.87 -16.50 9.03
C GLU A 365 -10.93 -16.12 7.97
N THR A 366 -11.20 -14.83 7.82
CA THR A 366 -12.11 -14.34 6.79
C THR A 366 -11.72 -14.84 5.38
N PRO A 367 -12.68 -15.39 4.60
CA PRO A 367 -12.43 -15.82 3.23
C PRO A 367 -12.38 -14.64 2.24
N VAL A 368 -12.73 -13.42 2.68
CA VAL A 368 -12.81 -12.25 1.81
C VAL A 368 -11.41 -11.72 1.51
N GLU A 369 -11.09 -11.60 0.22
CA GLU A 369 -9.80 -11.09 -0.25
C GLU A 369 -9.52 -9.67 0.27
N GLY A 370 -8.28 -9.42 0.69
CA GLY A 370 -7.85 -8.13 1.26
C GLY A 370 -8.29 -7.87 2.71
N VAL A 371 -9.35 -8.52 3.22
CA VAL A 371 -9.86 -8.26 4.59
C VAL A 371 -8.89 -8.75 5.66
N SER A 372 -8.17 -9.84 5.40
CA SER A 372 -7.16 -10.36 6.35
C SER A 372 -6.13 -9.30 6.73
N GLU A 373 -5.73 -8.41 5.82
CA GLU A 373 -4.78 -7.33 6.12
C GLU A 373 -5.34 -6.33 7.14
N PHE A 374 -6.63 -5.98 7.04
CA PHE A 374 -7.31 -5.13 8.01
C PHE A 374 -7.44 -5.80 9.38
N ILE A 375 -7.71 -7.12 9.43
CA ILE A 375 -7.76 -7.85 10.70
C ILE A 375 -6.37 -7.90 11.35
N HIS A 376 -5.33 -8.17 10.56
CA HIS A 376 -3.95 -8.21 11.05
C HIS A 376 -3.51 -6.84 11.60
N SER A 377 -3.81 -5.74 10.89
CA SER A 377 -3.51 -4.38 11.37
C SER A 377 -4.32 -4.04 12.61
N SER A 378 -5.59 -4.46 12.68
CA SER A 378 -6.46 -4.24 13.82
C SER A 378 -5.96 -4.92 15.10
N PHE A 379 -5.49 -6.17 15.03
CA PHE A 379 -4.85 -6.83 16.18
C PHE A 379 -3.63 -6.05 16.69
N ARG A 380 -2.79 -5.52 15.78
CA ARG A 380 -1.62 -4.71 16.16
C ARG A 380 -2.04 -3.39 16.80
N LEU A 381 -3.01 -2.68 16.21
CA LEU A 381 -3.52 -1.41 16.73
C LEU A 381 -4.17 -1.59 18.10
N LEU A 382 -4.98 -2.63 18.30
CA LEU A 382 -5.60 -2.93 19.60
C LEU A 382 -4.54 -3.10 20.69
N LEU A 383 -3.51 -3.90 20.45
CA LEU A 383 -2.46 -4.15 21.43
C LEU A 383 -1.56 -2.92 21.66
N GLU A 384 -1.36 -2.09 20.63
CA GLU A 384 -0.65 -0.82 20.75
C GLU A 384 -1.44 0.19 21.59
N ILE A 385 -2.74 0.34 21.35
CA ILE A 385 -3.61 1.18 22.17
C ILE A 385 -3.59 0.72 23.62
N TYR A 386 -3.77 -0.59 23.85
CA TYR A 386 -3.72 -1.17 25.18
C TYR A 386 -2.36 -0.94 25.86
N HIS A 387 -1.26 -1.04 25.11
CA HIS A 387 0.08 -0.75 25.62
C HIS A 387 0.23 0.70 26.07
N LEU A 388 -0.15 1.66 25.21
CA LEU A 388 -0.11 3.09 25.51
C LEU A 388 -0.97 3.44 26.72
N GLU A 389 -2.15 2.82 26.82
CA GLU A 389 -3.03 2.99 27.97
C GLU A 389 -2.43 2.42 29.26
N CYS A 390 -1.86 1.22 29.24
CA CYS A 390 -1.17 0.65 30.40
C CYS A 390 0.02 1.51 30.83
N GLN A 391 0.76 2.11 29.89
CA GLN A 391 1.83 3.06 30.22
C GLN A 391 1.29 4.33 30.87
N HIS A 392 0.21 4.91 30.32
CA HIS A 392 -0.40 6.14 30.83
C HIS A 392 -0.95 5.96 32.26
N PHE A 393 -1.66 4.85 32.51
CA PHE A 393 -2.26 4.54 33.81
C PHE A 393 -1.36 3.69 34.72
N GLN A 394 -0.12 3.43 34.31
CA GLN A 394 0.88 2.66 35.07
C GLN A 394 0.45 1.23 35.47
N ASP A 395 -0.33 0.56 34.61
CA ASP A 395 -0.73 -0.84 34.82
C ASP A 395 0.42 -1.80 34.51
N GLN A 396 0.82 -2.56 35.54
CA GLN A 396 1.89 -3.55 35.48
C GLN A 396 1.40 -4.96 35.18
N GLU A 397 0.14 -5.29 35.50
CA GLU A 397 -0.38 -6.65 35.33
C GLU A 397 -0.62 -7.00 33.86
N ARG A 398 -1.04 -5.99 33.07
CA ARG A 398 -1.26 -6.09 31.61
C ARG A 398 -1.98 -7.38 31.16
N PRO A 399 -3.10 -7.75 31.80
CA PRO A 399 -3.67 -9.09 31.68
C PRO A 399 -4.20 -9.47 30.29
N LEU A 400 -4.53 -8.49 29.43
CA LEU A 400 -5.00 -8.77 28.07
C LEU A 400 -3.99 -9.61 27.28
N TYR A 401 -2.70 -9.36 27.48
CA TYR A 401 -1.65 -10.10 26.80
C TYR A 401 -1.71 -11.59 27.18
N GLN A 402 -1.72 -11.90 28.48
CA GLN A 402 -1.77 -13.28 28.94
C GLN A 402 -3.05 -13.99 28.48
N GLN A 403 -4.20 -13.31 28.49
CA GLN A 403 -5.48 -13.85 28.00
C GLN A 403 -5.43 -14.19 26.50
N MET A 404 -4.89 -13.28 25.67
CA MET A 404 -4.76 -13.54 24.24
C MET A 404 -3.79 -14.68 23.95
N LEU A 405 -2.67 -14.76 24.67
CA LEU A 405 -1.72 -15.87 24.53
C LEU A 405 -2.34 -17.20 24.93
N GLN A 406 -3.03 -17.26 26.08
CA GLN A 406 -3.75 -18.48 26.52
C GLN A 406 -4.77 -18.94 25.49
N ARG A 407 -5.51 -18.00 24.88
CA ARG A 407 -6.44 -18.33 23.79
C ARG A 407 -5.69 -18.92 22.59
N VAL A 408 -4.57 -18.33 22.15
CA VAL A 408 -3.74 -18.89 21.06
C VAL A 408 -3.26 -20.31 21.39
N VAL A 409 -2.76 -20.54 22.60
CA VAL A 409 -2.22 -21.83 23.04
C VAL A 409 -3.32 -22.91 23.08
N SER A 410 -4.53 -22.54 23.49
CA SER A 410 -5.68 -23.47 23.53
C SER A 410 -6.18 -23.91 22.13
N MET A 411 -5.84 -23.16 21.08
CA MET A 411 -6.28 -23.47 19.72
C MET A 411 -5.37 -24.53 19.06
N PRO A 412 -5.94 -25.50 18.31
CA PRO A 412 -5.15 -26.47 17.54
C PRO A 412 -4.16 -25.78 16.61
N TRP A 413 -2.99 -26.39 16.38
CA TRP A 413 -1.92 -25.74 15.63
C TRP A 413 -2.19 -25.55 14.14
N GLN A 414 -3.13 -26.29 13.61
CA GLN A 414 -3.56 -26.20 12.23
C GLN A 414 -4.41 -24.96 11.96
N ILE A 415 -4.92 -24.29 13.00
CA ILE A 415 -5.76 -23.10 12.85
C ILE A 415 -4.86 -21.89 12.55
N LYS A 416 -4.99 -21.33 11.35
CA LYS A 416 -4.19 -20.20 10.86
C LYS A 416 -4.48 -18.91 11.64
N ALA A 417 -5.72 -18.70 12.05
CA ALA A 417 -6.22 -17.52 12.76
C ALA A 417 -5.41 -17.17 14.02
N ARG A 418 -4.78 -18.16 14.66
CA ARG A 418 -4.04 -17.94 15.92
C ARG A 418 -2.68 -17.26 15.73
N TYR A 419 -2.07 -17.37 14.54
CA TYR A 419 -0.71 -16.89 14.29
C TYR A 419 -0.60 -15.38 14.16
N VAL A 420 -1.68 -14.72 13.72
CA VAL A 420 -1.73 -13.27 13.57
C VAL A 420 -1.75 -12.56 14.94
N PRO A 421 -2.65 -12.91 15.87
CA PRO A 421 -2.59 -12.44 17.25
C PRO A 421 -1.26 -12.75 17.93
N LEU A 422 -0.70 -13.94 17.68
CA LEU A 422 0.62 -14.31 18.20
C LEU A 422 1.72 -13.37 17.70
N CYS A 423 1.74 -13.05 16.41
CA CYS A 423 2.66 -12.03 15.87
C CYS A 423 2.45 -10.66 16.53
N ALA A 424 1.21 -10.28 16.81
CA ALA A 424 0.89 -8.98 17.40
C ALA A 424 1.30 -8.88 18.88
N ILE A 425 1.31 -9.99 19.62
CA ILE A 425 1.58 -9.98 21.07
C ILE A 425 3.06 -10.08 21.45
N ILE A 426 3.87 -10.76 20.62
CA ILE A 426 5.30 -10.98 20.89
C ILE A 426 6.08 -9.69 21.22
N PRO A 427 5.86 -8.54 20.53
CA PRO A 427 6.57 -7.29 20.86
C PRO A 427 6.34 -6.78 22.29
N TYR A 428 5.20 -7.11 22.91
CA TYR A 428 4.80 -6.58 24.22
C TYR A 428 5.13 -7.53 25.37
N MET A 429 4.96 -8.85 25.20
CA MET A 429 5.34 -9.85 26.21
C MET A 429 6.82 -10.21 26.15
N GLY A 430 7.44 -10.08 24.98
CA GLY A 430 8.78 -10.56 24.72
C GLY A 430 8.79 -12.03 24.26
N SER A 431 9.83 -12.38 23.52
CA SER A 431 9.98 -13.68 22.88
C SER A 431 10.09 -14.84 23.88
N GLN A 432 10.89 -14.68 24.94
CA GLN A 432 11.16 -15.73 25.92
C GLN A 432 9.89 -16.12 26.68
N GLN A 433 9.12 -15.15 27.17
CA GLN A 433 7.87 -15.41 27.88
C GLN A 433 6.86 -16.17 27.01
N VAL A 434 6.78 -15.85 25.71
CA VAL A 434 5.92 -16.57 24.77
C VAL A 434 6.38 -18.01 24.55
N LEU A 435 7.68 -18.25 24.43
CA LEU A 435 8.25 -19.59 24.27
C LEU A 435 8.09 -20.43 25.55
N ASP A 436 8.24 -19.83 26.73
CA ASP A 436 8.04 -20.50 28.02
C ASP A 436 6.57 -20.88 28.23
N ALA A 437 5.64 -19.99 27.87
CA ALA A 437 4.21 -20.24 27.94
C ALA A 437 3.69 -21.17 26.82
N TYR A 438 4.43 -21.30 25.72
CA TYR A 438 4.10 -22.20 24.62
C TYR A 438 5.33 -22.99 24.11
N PRO A 439 5.79 -24.01 24.87
CA PRO A 439 7.02 -24.74 24.55
C PRO A 439 6.99 -25.52 23.23
N ASP A 440 5.82 -26.02 22.82
CA ASP A 440 5.66 -26.77 21.56
C ASP A 440 5.63 -25.87 20.31
N LEU A 441 5.66 -24.54 20.47
CA LEU A 441 5.55 -23.60 19.37
C LEU A 441 6.58 -23.86 18.25
N PRO A 442 7.89 -24.05 18.52
CA PRO A 442 8.87 -24.35 17.47
C PRO A 442 8.47 -25.60 16.64
N GLN A 443 8.07 -26.69 17.30
CA GLN A 443 7.67 -27.92 16.60
C GLN A 443 6.40 -27.73 15.77
N HIS A 444 5.45 -26.95 16.27
CA HIS A 444 4.25 -26.59 15.53
C HIS A 444 4.55 -25.70 14.31
N LEU A 445 5.48 -24.73 14.45
CA LEU A 445 5.93 -23.93 13.30
C LEU A 445 6.59 -24.80 12.24
N LEU A 446 7.44 -25.75 12.64
CA LEU A 446 8.03 -26.74 11.73
C LEU A 446 6.96 -27.55 11.00
N SER A 447 5.95 -28.03 11.73
CA SER A 447 4.83 -28.79 11.15
C SER A 447 4.03 -27.95 10.14
N CYS A 448 3.84 -26.66 10.40
CA CYS A 448 3.18 -25.73 9.48
C CYS A 448 3.96 -25.52 8.17
N LEU A 449 5.29 -25.56 8.19
CA LEU A 449 6.10 -25.41 6.96
C LEU A 449 5.89 -26.57 5.99
N SER A 450 5.40 -27.72 6.45
CA SER A 450 5.01 -28.85 5.58
C SER A 450 3.72 -28.59 4.80
N THR A 451 3.05 -27.45 5.03
CA THR A 451 1.74 -27.13 4.48
C THR A 451 1.70 -25.71 3.89
N ASN A 452 1.47 -25.58 2.58
CA ASN A 452 1.56 -24.29 1.88
C ASN A 452 0.64 -23.18 2.40
N HIS A 453 -0.58 -23.50 2.88
CA HIS A 453 -1.51 -22.48 3.37
C HIS A 453 -1.16 -21.94 4.77
N LEU A 454 -0.41 -22.72 5.57
CA LEU A 454 0.05 -22.33 6.93
C LEU A 454 1.47 -21.75 6.91
N CYS A 455 2.30 -22.18 5.95
CA CYS A 455 3.71 -21.80 5.83
C CYS A 455 3.95 -20.28 5.93
N PRO A 456 3.22 -19.39 5.21
CA PRO A 456 3.43 -17.94 5.34
C PRO A 456 3.17 -17.43 6.76
N ALA A 457 2.11 -17.90 7.43
CA ALA A 457 1.78 -17.46 8.78
C ALA A 457 2.83 -17.93 9.80
N ALA A 458 3.25 -19.19 9.72
CA ALA A 458 4.28 -19.74 10.59
C ALA A 458 5.64 -19.06 10.36
N ALA A 459 5.99 -18.79 9.10
CA ALA A 459 7.22 -18.08 8.77
C ALA A 459 7.22 -16.66 9.34
N GLU A 460 6.10 -15.94 9.31
CA GLU A 460 6.02 -14.63 9.94
C GLU A 460 6.18 -14.70 11.46
N VAL A 461 5.60 -15.70 12.14
CA VAL A 461 5.80 -15.88 13.60
C VAL A 461 7.27 -16.12 13.94
N TYR A 462 7.95 -17.02 13.21
CA TYR A 462 9.39 -17.24 13.37
C TYR A 462 10.17 -15.94 13.22
N LYS A 463 9.89 -15.16 12.16
CA LYS A 463 10.58 -13.90 11.89
C LYS A 463 10.34 -12.88 13.01
N VAL A 464 9.12 -12.78 13.53
CA VAL A 464 8.79 -11.87 14.63
C VAL A 464 9.51 -12.28 15.92
N LEU A 465 9.51 -13.58 16.26
CA LEU A 465 10.25 -14.10 17.43
C LEU A 465 11.74 -13.80 17.33
N VAL A 466 12.38 -14.15 16.20
CA VAL A 466 13.83 -13.94 16.02
C VAL A 466 14.17 -12.45 16.00
N ARG A 467 13.35 -11.58 15.37
CA ARG A 467 13.55 -10.12 15.45
C ARG A 467 13.47 -9.61 16.88
N GLN A 468 12.48 -10.06 17.65
CA GLN A 468 12.30 -9.65 19.03
C GLN A 468 13.47 -10.10 19.90
N GLN A 469 13.91 -11.35 19.75
CA GLN A 469 15.11 -11.88 20.40
C GLN A 469 16.35 -11.05 20.06
N CYS A 470 16.58 -10.75 18.77
CA CYS A 470 17.69 -9.92 18.34
C CYS A 470 17.70 -8.53 18.98
N SER A 471 16.51 -7.90 19.11
CA SER A 471 16.40 -6.59 19.79
C SER A 471 16.80 -6.71 21.26
N GLN A 472 16.21 -7.68 21.97
CA GLN A 472 16.44 -7.90 23.41
C GLN A 472 17.91 -8.22 23.73
N TRP A 473 18.57 -9.03 22.90
CA TRP A 473 19.98 -9.39 23.09
C TRP A 473 20.93 -8.21 22.86
N ARG A 474 20.63 -7.35 21.88
CA ARG A 474 21.44 -6.15 21.58
C ARG A 474 21.33 -5.07 22.67
N ASP A 475 20.16 -4.94 23.27
CA ASP A 475 19.92 -3.98 24.34
C ASP A 475 20.54 -4.44 25.68
N GLY A 476 20.57 -5.76 25.93
CA GLY A 476 21.10 -6.34 27.16
C GLY A 476 22.62 -6.48 27.21
N GLN A 477 23.30 -6.68 26.08
CA GLN A 477 24.76 -6.80 25.98
C GLN A 477 25.28 -6.33 24.61
N ARG A 478 26.45 -5.67 24.56
CA ARG A 478 27.24 -5.49 23.33
C ARG A 478 27.84 -6.82 22.86
N GLY A 479 27.00 -7.82 22.60
CA GLY A 479 27.42 -9.13 22.10
C GLY A 479 27.96 -9.02 20.67
N THR A 480 28.99 -9.81 20.37
CA THR A 480 29.47 -9.98 18.99
C THR A 480 28.40 -10.69 18.15
N GLU A 481 28.45 -10.55 16.82
CA GLU A 481 27.52 -11.23 15.91
C GLU A 481 27.49 -12.75 16.12
N VAL A 482 28.63 -13.33 16.48
CA VAL A 482 28.78 -14.77 16.80
C VAL A 482 27.98 -15.15 18.04
N ALA A 483 28.01 -14.34 19.11
CA ALA A 483 27.24 -14.61 20.32
C ALA A 483 25.73 -14.59 20.06
N LEU A 484 25.25 -13.68 19.19
CA LEU A 484 23.84 -13.65 18.79
C LEU A 484 23.44 -14.90 17.99
N ALA A 485 24.35 -15.40 17.14
CA ALA A 485 24.13 -16.64 16.40
C ALA A 485 24.10 -17.87 17.32
N GLU A 486 24.95 -17.92 18.34
CA GLU A 486 24.95 -18.98 19.36
C GLU A 486 23.65 -18.97 20.17
N GLN A 487 23.17 -17.79 20.59
CA GLN A 487 21.88 -17.65 21.27
C GLN A 487 20.70 -18.08 20.39
N TRP A 488 20.71 -17.69 19.11
CA TRP A 488 19.74 -18.18 18.14
C TRP A 488 19.78 -19.71 18.00
N ALA A 489 20.97 -20.30 18.01
CA ALA A 489 21.14 -21.73 17.81
C ALA A 489 20.53 -22.59 18.91
N LEU A 490 20.45 -22.08 20.15
CA LEU A 490 19.87 -22.82 21.28
C LEU A 490 18.42 -23.28 21.01
N CYS A 491 17.63 -22.46 20.33
CA CYS A 491 16.22 -22.77 20.04
C CYS A 491 15.98 -23.16 18.58
N TRP A 492 16.66 -22.50 17.63
CA TRP A 492 16.25 -22.52 16.22
C TRP A 492 17.15 -23.38 15.33
N LEU A 493 18.39 -23.68 15.74
CA LEU A 493 19.28 -24.53 14.96
C LEU A 493 18.70 -25.95 14.78
N PRO A 494 18.18 -26.63 15.82
CA PRO A 494 17.57 -27.95 15.65
C PRO A 494 16.42 -27.91 14.64
N LEU A 495 15.51 -26.94 14.78
CA LEU A 495 14.35 -26.76 13.90
C LEU A 495 14.74 -26.56 12.44
N LEU A 496 15.63 -25.61 12.15
CA LEU A 496 16.04 -25.34 10.76
C LEU A 496 16.85 -26.49 10.19
N SER A 497 17.71 -27.13 10.98
CA SER A 497 18.51 -28.27 10.52
C SER A 497 17.62 -29.46 10.16
N GLU A 498 16.64 -29.80 11.01
CA GLU A 498 15.64 -30.84 10.76
C GLU A 498 14.83 -30.54 9.51
N ALA A 499 14.34 -29.30 9.35
CA ALA A 499 13.55 -28.91 8.19
C ALA A 499 14.34 -29.04 6.88
N LEU A 500 15.60 -28.61 6.86
CA LEU A 500 16.45 -28.61 5.68
C LEU A 500 16.96 -30.00 5.30
N CYS A 501 17.15 -30.87 6.30
CA CYS A 501 17.51 -32.29 6.12
C CYS A 501 16.28 -33.20 5.98
N SER A 502 15.06 -32.65 5.96
CA SER A 502 13.85 -33.46 5.84
C SER A 502 13.76 -34.17 4.49
N PRO A 503 13.33 -35.45 4.45
CA PRO A 503 13.03 -36.13 3.20
C PRO A 503 11.82 -35.50 2.49
N LEU A 504 10.97 -34.75 3.19
CA LEU A 504 9.75 -34.14 2.66
C LEU A 504 10.09 -32.87 1.84
N PRO A 505 9.94 -32.88 0.50
CA PRO A 505 10.41 -31.77 -0.35
C PRO A 505 9.72 -30.42 -0.06
N ILE A 506 8.45 -30.45 0.35
CA ILE A 506 7.69 -29.23 0.67
C ILE A 506 8.23 -28.53 1.91
N LEU A 507 8.54 -29.29 2.98
CA LEU A 507 9.12 -28.77 4.21
C LEU A 507 10.49 -28.14 3.95
N GLN A 508 11.35 -28.88 3.24
CA GLN A 508 12.70 -28.44 2.89
C GLN A 508 12.67 -27.15 2.06
N SER A 509 11.85 -27.10 1.00
CA SER A 509 11.72 -25.94 0.12
C SER A 509 11.20 -24.73 0.87
N ASN A 510 10.16 -24.92 1.70
CA ASN A 510 9.56 -23.84 2.48
C ASN A 510 10.53 -23.30 3.53
N ALA A 511 11.26 -24.16 4.24
CA ALA A 511 12.30 -23.74 5.18
C ALA A 511 13.43 -22.94 4.49
N ALA A 512 13.91 -23.42 3.34
CA ALA A 512 14.96 -22.74 2.58
C ALA A 512 14.52 -21.35 2.07
N ASN A 513 13.30 -21.27 1.53
CA ASN A 513 12.78 -20.05 0.90
C ASN A 513 12.30 -19.01 1.92
N HIS A 514 11.63 -19.43 3.00
CA HIS A 514 10.98 -18.51 3.94
C HIS A 514 11.80 -18.23 5.20
N LEU A 515 12.56 -19.21 5.72
CA LEU A 515 13.30 -19.06 6.98
C LEU A 515 14.78 -18.84 6.75
N LEU A 516 15.46 -19.74 6.01
CA LEU A 516 16.91 -19.76 5.88
C LEU A 516 17.47 -18.46 5.29
N THR A 517 16.97 -18.07 4.12
CA THR A 517 17.42 -16.85 3.41
C THR A 517 17.21 -15.60 4.27
N TRP A 518 16.08 -15.54 4.99
CA TRP A 518 15.79 -14.43 5.87
C TRP A 518 16.71 -14.42 7.11
N THR A 519 16.95 -15.60 7.70
CA THR A 519 17.81 -15.76 8.88
C THR A 519 19.23 -15.32 8.58
N LEU A 520 19.82 -15.79 7.48
CA LEU A 520 21.17 -15.38 7.07
C LEU A 520 21.28 -13.88 6.77
N ARG A 521 20.18 -13.23 6.37
CA ARG A 521 20.14 -11.78 6.18
C ARG A 521 20.13 -11.02 7.51
N GLN A 522 19.49 -11.57 8.55
CA GLN A 522 19.42 -10.92 9.87
C GLN A 522 20.62 -11.26 10.77
N LEU A 523 21.11 -12.49 10.67
CA LEU A 523 22.19 -13.06 11.48
C LEU A 523 23.16 -13.86 10.57
N PRO A 524 24.04 -13.18 9.80
CA PRO A 524 24.97 -13.85 8.89
C PRO A 524 25.86 -14.91 9.55
N ALA A 525 26.30 -14.67 10.79
CA ALA A 525 27.11 -15.62 11.57
C ALA A 525 26.45 -17.00 11.82
N THR A 526 25.12 -17.16 11.66
CA THR A 526 24.48 -18.49 11.79
C THR A 526 24.86 -19.44 10.66
N GLN A 527 25.43 -18.93 9.57
CA GLN A 527 25.90 -19.73 8.45
C GLN A 527 26.90 -20.81 8.89
N ALA A 528 27.87 -20.47 9.75
CA ALA A 528 28.89 -21.42 10.20
C ALA A 528 28.28 -22.54 11.05
N LEU A 529 27.33 -22.20 11.92
CA LEU A 529 26.62 -23.15 12.78
C LEU A 529 25.77 -24.13 11.95
N LEU A 530 25.06 -23.62 10.94
CA LEU A 530 24.30 -24.45 10.00
C LEU A 530 25.22 -25.32 9.14
N ALA A 531 26.34 -24.77 8.63
CA ALA A 531 27.29 -25.52 7.83
C ALA A 531 27.89 -26.71 8.60
N ALA A 532 28.13 -26.54 9.91
CA ALA A 532 28.60 -27.62 10.78
C ALA A 532 27.59 -28.78 10.89
N GLN A 533 26.28 -28.49 10.85
CA GLN A 533 25.23 -29.53 10.85
C GLN A 533 25.19 -30.33 9.54
N PHE A 534 25.61 -29.72 8.43
CA PHE A 534 25.52 -30.30 7.09
C PHE A 534 26.85 -30.87 6.59
N GLY A 535 27.72 -31.36 7.49
CA GLY A 535 29.01 -31.99 7.14
C GLY A 535 28.88 -33.38 6.50
N GLY A 536 27.72 -34.04 6.61
CA GLY A 536 27.48 -35.41 6.15
C GLY A 536 27.58 -35.61 4.63
N GLN A 537 27.83 -36.86 4.22
CA GLN A 537 27.86 -37.28 2.81
C GLN A 537 26.52 -37.89 2.34
N ASP A 538 25.53 -38.02 3.22
CA ASP A 538 24.21 -38.51 2.86
C ASP A 538 23.45 -37.48 2.00
N THR A 539 22.45 -37.98 1.27
CA THR A 539 21.61 -37.21 0.35
C THR A 539 21.00 -35.96 0.98
N MET A 540 20.57 -36.04 2.25
CA MET A 540 19.87 -34.95 2.92
C MET A 540 20.86 -33.86 3.35
N SER A 541 21.99 -34.25 3.95
CA SER A 541 23.08 -33.33 4.29
C SER A 541 23.61 -32.58 3.08
N LEU A 542 23.82 -33.27 1.95
CA LEU A 542 24.28 -32.64 0.70
C LEU A 542 23.25 -31.63 0.17
N ARG A 543 21.95 -31.98 0.17
CA ARG A 543 20.87 -31.07 -0.26
C ARG A 543 20.76 -29.84 0.64
N ALA A 544 20.83 -30.04 1.96
CA ALA A 544 20.79 -28.96 2.94
C ALA A 544 21.99 -28.02 2.80
N TRP A 545 23.20 -28.58 2.66
CA TRP A 545 24.43 -27.83 2.43
C TRP A 545 24.35 -26.97 1.15
N VAL A 546 23.90 -27.54 0.03
CA VAL A 546 23.71 -26.77 -1.21
C VAL A 546 22.65 -25.67 -1.05
N SER A 547 21.58 -25.94 -0.30
CA SER A 547 20.53 -24.94 -0.02
C SER A 547 21.06 -23.78 0.82
N LEU A 548 21.93 -24.07 1.79
CA LEU A 548 22.66 -23.07 2.58
C LEU A 548 23.53 -22.17 1.70
N LEU A 549 24.35 -22.77 0.81
CA LEU A 549 25.17 -22.01 -0.13
C LEU A 549 24.33 -21.15 -1.07
N LYS A 550 23.21 -21.67 -1.56
CA LYS A 550 22.28 -20.94 -2.44
C LYS A 550 21.67 -19.74 -1.72
N ALA A 551 21.22 -19.93 -0.48
CA ALA A 551 20.70 -18.85 0.35
C ALA A 551 21.78 -17.79 0.62
N GLN A 552 22.99 -18.20 1.01
CA GLN A 552 24.13 -17.31 1.23
C GLN A 552 24.44 -16.48 -0.02
N LYS A 553 24.54 -17.11 -1.18
CA LYS A 553 24.78 -16.42 -2.46
C LYS A 553 23.68 -15.41 -2.79
N SER A 554 22.42 -15.73 -2.48
CA SER A 554 21.29 -14.83 -2.71
C SER A 554 21.30 -13.60 -1.80
N VAL A 555 21.90 -13.69 -0.61
CA VAL A 555 22.03 -12.60 0.36
C VAL A 555 23.29 -11.77 0.09
N ALA A 556 24.43 -12.43 -0.15
CA ALA A 556 25.74 -11.78 -0.26
C ALA A 556 26.12 -11.34 -1.68
N GLY A 557 25.45 -11.81 -2.75
CA GLY A 557 25.78 -11.45 -4.13
C GLY A 557 26.95 -12.20 -4.75
N ALA A 558 27.85 -12.72 -3.93
CA ALA A 558 28.95 -13.57 -4.34
C ALA A 558 29.11 -14.72 -3.33
N LEU A 559 29.64 -15.84 -3.82
CA LEU A 559 29.97 -16.99 -3.00
C LEU A 559 31.38 -17.45 -3.37
N PRO A 560 32.43 -16.97 -2.68
CA PRO A 560 33.77 -17.51 -2.86
C PRO A 560 33.79 -18.93 -2.30
N LEU A 561 33.86 -19.92 -3.19
CA LEU A 561 34.01 -21.32 -2.82
C LEU A 561 35.50 -21.64 -2.79
N GLY A 562 35.98 -22.22 -1.68
CA GLY A 562 37.31 -22.85 -1.63
C GLY A 562 37.33 -24.18 -2.39
N ASP A 563 38.52 -24.73 -2.63
CA ASP A 563 38.71 -25.93 -3.45
C ASP A 563 37.92 -27.14 -2.92
N GLU A 564 37.94 -27.39 -1.61
CA GLU A 564 37.18 -28.49 -0.98
C GLU A 564 35.66 -28.35 -1.19
N ALA A 565 35.15 -27.12 -1.09
CA ALA A 565 33.73 -26.83 -1.32
C ALA A 565 33.36 -26.99 -2.79
N LEU A 566 34.26 -26.63 -3.71
CA LEU A 566 34.07 -26.81 -5.14
C LEU A 566 34.04 -28.31 -5.50
N GLU A 567 34.96 -29.11 -4.98
CA GLU A 567 34.96 -30.56 -5.16
C GLU A 567 33.69 -31.22 -4.61
N ARG A 568 33.23 -30.77 -3.44
CA ARG A 568 31.95 -31.23 -2.87
C ARG A 568 30.76 -30.85 -3.75
N LEU A 569 30.75 -29.65 -4.33
CA LEU A 569 29.72 -29.22 -5.26
C LEU A 569 29.74 -30.05 -6.55
N SER A 570 30.92 -30.33 -7.12
CA SER A 570 31.07 -31.21 -8.28
C SER A 570 30.51 -32.61 -8.02
N ARG A 571 30.75 -33.17 -6.83
CA ARG A 571 30.12 -34.44 -6.40
C ARG A 571 28.59 -34.33 -6.33
N CYS A 572 28.04 -33.21 -5.84
CA CYS A 572 26.60 -32.98 -5.81
C CYS A 572 25.98 -32.89 -7.22
N LEU A 573 26.72 -32.39 -8.20
CA LEU A 573 26.28 -32.32 -9.61
C LEU A 573 26.28 -33.70 -10.30
N GLY A 574 27.15 -34.62 -9.84
CA GLY A 574 27.31 -35.97 -10.38
C GLY A 574 26.60 -37.09 -9.62
N THR A 575 25.85 -36.79 -8.55
CA THR A 575 25.17 -37.83 -7.75
C THR A 575 23.95 -38.43 -8.47
N HIS A 576 23.60 -39.68 -8.17
CA HIS A 576 22.40 -40.33 -8.70
C HIS A 576 21.11 -39.65 -8.23
N GLU A 577 21.14 -39.01 -7.05
CA GLU A 577 20.00 -38.37 -6.42
C GLU A 577 19.55 -37.09 -7.15
N GLU A 578 18.42 -37.16 -7.85
CA GLU A 578 17.85 -36.06 -8.64
C GLU A 578 17.69 -34.76 -7.83
N GLY A 579 17.21 -34.85 -6.59
CA GLY A 579 16.97 -33.68 -5.75
C GLY A 579 18.25 -32.93 -5.36
N VAL A 580 19.37 -33.63 -5.18
CA VAL A 580 20.67 -33.01 -4.89
C VAL A 580 21.24 -32.35 -6.14
N ARG A 581 21.16 -33.03 -7.29
CA ARG A 581 21.55 -32.46 -8.60
C ARG A 581 20.79 -31.18 -8.92
N LEU A 582 19.47 -31.18 -8.74
CA LEU A 582 18.62 -30.00 -8.98
C LEU A 582 18.92 -28.86 -8.00
N ALA A 583 19.19 -29.15 -6.73
CA ALA A 583 19.62 -28.14 -5.78
C ALA A 583 20.94 -27.49 -6.22
N ALA A 584 21.92 -28.31 -6.64
CA ALA A 584 23.25 -27.85 -7.06
C ALA A 584 23.18 -27.00 -8.33
N LEU A 585 22.40 -27.45 -9.33
CA LEU A 585 22.08 -26.64 -10.50
C LEU A 585 21.40 -25.32 -10.10
N GLY A 586 20.47 -25.37 -9.15
CA GLY A 586 19.79 -24.20 -8.62
C GLY A 586 20.75 -23.17 -8.01
N LEU A 587 21.82 -23.62 -7.35
CA LEU A 587 22.89 -22.76 -6.84
C LEU A 587 23.69 -22.11 -7.98
N LEU A 588 24.09 -22.87 -9.00
CA LEU A 588 24.82 -22.34 -10.17
C LEU A 588 24.01 -21.25 -10.89
N CYS A 589 22.72 -21.50 -11.07
CA CYS A 589 21.83 -20.63 -11.83
C CYS A 589 21.25 -19.45 -11.01
N CYS A 590 21.38 -19.45 -9.67
CA CYS A 590 20.86 -18.34 -8.86
C CYS A 590 21.77 -17.11 -8.91
N SER A 591 21.16 -15.93 -8.88
CA SER A 591 21.83 -14.63 -8.76
C SER A 591 20.87 -13.64 -8.09
N PRO A 592 21.33 -12.74 -7.21
CA PRO A 592 20.49 -11.65 -6.73
C PRO A 592 20.23 -10.57 -7.79
N ASN A 593 21.10 -10.47 -8.80
CA ASN A 593 20.98 -9.49 -9.88
C ASN A 593 20.99 -10.19 -11.25
N THR A 594 19.97 -9.93 -12.08
CA THR A 594 19.86 -10.56 -13.40
C THR A 594 20.91 -10.07 -14.39
N ASN A 595 21.56 -8.92 -14.14
CA ASN A 595 22.62 -8.37 -14.99
C ASN A 595 24.04 -8.77 -14.57
N GLN A 596 24.20 -9.57 -13.51
CA GLN A 596 25.52 -10.05 -13.06
C GLN A 596 25.97 -11.22 -13.96
N PRO A 597 27.18 -11.20 -14.54
CA PRO A 597 27.65 -12.26 -15.44
C PRO A 597 27.82 -13.61 -14.70
N LEU A 598 27.76 -14.72 -15.45
CA LEU A 598 28.17 -16.04 -14.95
C LEU A 598 29.67 -16.05 -14.62
N LEU A 599 30.03 -16.60 -13.47
CA LEU A 599 31.43 -16.83 -13.09
C LEU A 599 32.01 -17.94 -13.97
N GLY A 600 33.33 -17.89 -14.23
CA GLY A 600 34.00 -18.90 -15.05
C GLY A 600 33.81 -20.32 -14.52
N THR A 601 33.86 -20.50 -13.19
CA THR A 601 33.59 -21.76 -12.50
C THR A 601 32.16 -22.25 -12.69
N GLU A 602 31.17 -21.35 -12.66
CA GLU A 602 29.76 -21.70 -12.92
C GLU A 602 29.56 -22.18 -14.37
N VAL A 603 30.20 -21.51 -15.34
CA VAL A 603 30.13 -21.89 -16.75
C VAL A 603 30.77 -23.27 -16.96
N GLN A 604 31.93 -23.51 -16.34
CA GLN A 604 32.60 -24.80 -16.41
C GLN A 604 31.70 -25.93 -15.86
N LEU A 605 31.20 -25.77 -14.63
CA LEU A 605 30.35 -26.78 -14.00
C LEU A 605 29.04 -27.02 -14.77
N LEU A 606 28.46 -25.97 -15.38
CA LEU A 606 27.29 -26.14 -16.25
C LEU A 606 27.63 -26.94 -17.52
N ARG A 607 28.80 -26.72 -18.13
CA ARG A 607 29.24 -27.49 -19.31
C ARG A 607 29.48 -28.97 -18.99
N GLU A 608 29.95 -29.27 -17.79
CA GLU A 608 30.13 -30.65 -17.32
C GLU A 608 28.78 -31.30 -16.97
N PHE A 609 27.90 -30.56 -16.30
CA PHE A 609 26.60 -31.07 -15.84
C PHE A 609 25.61 -31.35 -16.97
N LEU A 610 25.51 -30.47 -17.97
CA LEU A 610 24.45 -30.52 -18.99
C LEU A 610 24.45 -31.82 -19.82
N PRO A 611 25.57 -32.25 -20.45
CA PRO A 611 25.58 -33.46 -21.28
C PRO A 611 25.10 -34.70 -20.54
N LEU A 612 25.37 -34.78 -19.24
CA LEU A 612 25.02 -35.90 -18.37
C LEU A 612 23.54 -35.93 -17.95
N ASN A 613 22.82 -34.81 -18.10
CA ASN A 613 21.50 -34.61 -17.51
C ASN A 613 20.40 -34.29 -18.53
N LEU A 614 20.74 -34.00 -19.80
CA LEU A 614 19.77 -33.68 -20.85
C LEU A 614 18.84 -34.86 -21.21
N ASN A 615 19.33 -36.09 -21.08
CA ASN A 615 18.57 -37.31 -21.38
C ASN A 615 17.90 -37.94 -20.14
N CYS A 616 17.70 -37.18 -19.06
CA CYS A 616 17.06 -37.71 -17.85
C CYS A 616 15.58 -38.06 -18.11
N ASP A 617 15.15 -39.26 -17.71
CA ASP A 617 13.79 -39.78 -17.93
C ASP A 617 12.72 -39.14 -17.04
N SER A 618 13.11 -38.52 -15.93
CA SER A 618 12.22 -37.82 -14.99
C SER A 618 11.67 -36.53 -15.60
N SER A 619 10.35 -36.51 -15.87
CA SER A 619 9.66 -35.32 -16.39
C SER A 619 9.79 -34.11 -15.45
N SER A 620 9.64 -34.35 -14.15
CA SER A 620 9.78 -33.31 -13.11
C SER A 620 11.18 -32.70 -13.10
N PHE A 621 12.22 -33.55 -13.23
CA PHE A 621 13.59 -33.11 -13.34
C PHE A 621 13.81 -32.24 -14.57
N ARG A 622 13.37 -32.68 -15.76
CA ARG A 622 13.51 -31.92 -17.01
C ARG A 622 12.85 -30.53 -16.94
N GLN A 623 11.67 -30.43 -16.31
CA GLN A 623 10.99 -29.15 -16.11
C GLN A 623 11.80 -28.19 -15.23
N LEU A 624 12.34 -28.69 -14.10
CA LEU A 624 13.14 -27.89 -13.17
C LEU A 624 14.51 -27.51 -13.76
N LEU A 625 15.13 -28.43 -14.52
CA LEU A 625 16.32 -28.18 -15.33
C LEU A 625 16.09 -27.03 -16.30
N GLN A 626 15.03 -27.08 -17.10
CA GLN A 626 14.68 -26.04 -18.06
C GLN A 626 14.43 -24.69 -17.36
N ALA A 627 13.73 -24.69 -16.22
CA ALA A 627 13.47 -23.47 -15.45
C ALA A 627 14.77 -22.83 -14.92
N ALA A 628 15.70 -23.63 -14.41
CA ALA A 628 17.00 -23.15 -13.94
C ALA A 628 17.86 -22.62 -15.09
N LEU A 629 17.93 -23.34 -16.22
CA LEU A 629 18.70 -22.91 -17.39
C LEU A 629 18.14 -21.65 -18.01
N ARG A 630 16.82 -21.48 -18.04
CA ARG A 630 16.18 -20.22 -18.47
C ARG A 630 16.71 -19.04 -17.66
N LYS A 631 16.85 -19.18 -16.33
CA LYS A 631 17.41 -18.11 -15.47
C LYS A 631 18.86 -17.81 -15.81
N ALA A 632 19.69 -18.83 -16.02
CA ALA A 632 21.09 -18.67 -16.40
C ALA A 632 21.24 -18.00 -17.79
N LEU A 633 20.43 -18.39 -18.77
CA LEU A 633 20.45 -17.81 -20.12
C LEU A 633 19.97 -16.36 -20.14
N VAL A 634 18.92 -16.04 -19.38
CA VAL A 634 18.46 -14.65 -19.21
C VAL A 634 19.57 -13.80 -18.58
N ARG A 635 20.25 -14.33 -17.57
CA ARG A 635 21.37 -13.66 -16.91
C ARG A 635 22.53 -13.41 -17.86
N LEU A 636 22.93 -14.41 -18.65
CA LEU A 636 23.94 -14.26 -19.70
C LEU A 636 23.56 -13.17 -20.70
N ARG A 637 22.32 -13.21 -21.22
CA ARG A 637 21.82 -12.20 -22.16
C ARG A 637 21.89 -10.80 -21.55
N ASP A 638 21.35 -10.62 -20.35
CA ASP A 638 21.23 -9.32 -19.71
C ASP A 638 22.60 -8.76 -19.30
N SER A 639 23.53 -9.60 -18.83
CA SER A 639 24.90 -9.19 -18.54
C SER A 639 25.66 -8.78 -19.81
N SER A 640 25.52 -9.54 -20.90
CA SER A 640 26.16 -9.20 -22.18
C SER A 640 25.58 -7.91 -22.76
N LEU A 641 24.27 -7.70 -22.66
CA LEU A 641 23.63 -6.44 -23.07
C LEU A 641 24.09 -5.25 -22.20
N ALA A 642 24.29 -5.45 -20.90
CA ALA A 642 24.80 -4.40 -20.00
C ALA A 642 26.24 -4.01 -20.34
N GLN A 643 27.09 -5.00 -20.66
CA GLN A 643 28.46 -4.78 -21.15
C GLN A 643 28.48 -4.01 -22.47
N LEU A 644 27.65 -4.42 -23.45
CA LEU A 644 27.54 -3.74 -24.75
C LEU A 644 27.03 -2.28 -24.62
N ARG A 645 26.22 -1.99 -23.59
CA ARG A 645 25.69 -0.64 -23.32
C ARG A 645 26.64 0.25 -22.49
N GLY A 646 27.87 -0.18 -22.23
CA GLY A 646 28.88 0.61 -21.52
C GLY A 646 28.65 0.78 -20.02
N LYS A 647 27.77 -0.03 -19.40
CA LYS A 647 27.56 -0.03 -17.94
C LYS A 647 28.41 -1.12 -17.29
N ALA A 648 29.73 -0.95 -17.27
CA ALA A 648 30.59 -1.81 -16.46
C ALA A 648 30.45 -1.43 -14.97
N PRO A 649 30.25 -2.39 -14.04
CA PRO A 649 30.48 -2.13 -12.62
C PRO A 649 31.96 -1.86 -12.40
N GLN A 650 32.30 -0.74 -11.75
CA GLN A 650 33.67 -0.46 -11.34
C GLN A 650 34.11 -1.51 -10.32
N GLY A 651 35.12 -2.32 -10.66
CA GLY A 651 35.73 -3.24 -9.71
C GLY A 651 36.37 -4.49 -10.29
N SER A 652 37.32 -4.36 -11.21
CA SER A 652 38.47 -5.28 -11.38
C SER A 652 39.33 -4.76 -12.53
N GLY A 653 40.63 -4.56 -12.28
CA GLY A 653 41.58 -3.94 -13.23
C GLY A 653 41.73 -4.67 -14.58
N PRO A 654 42.41 -4.04 -15.55
CA PRO A 654 42.45 -4.51 -16.93
C PRO A 654 43.38 -5.70 -17.07
N GLY A 655 42.83 -6.91 -17.14
CA GLY A 655 43.56 -8.14 -17.41
C GLY A 655 43.18 -8.75 -18.76
N LYS A 656 44.01 -8.55 -19.78
CA LYS A 656 44.33 -9.40 -20.95
C LYS A 656 43.26 -10.29 -21.64
N GLY A 657 41.96 -10.05 -21.46
CA GLY A 657 40.90 -10.81 -22.14
C GLY A 657 40.40 -10.19 -23.45
N ALA A 658 40.67 -8.91 -23.69
CA ALA A 658 40.17 -8.19 -24.86
C ALA A 658 40.91 -8.54 -26.16
N GLU A 659 42.18 -8.96 -26.08
CA GLU A 659 42.98 -9.28 -27.27
C GLU A 659 42.71 -10.71 -27.80
N GLN A 660 42.29 -11.65 -26.95
CA GLN A 660 42.03 -13.04 -27.38
C GLN A 660 40.70 -13.23 -28.13
N LEU A 661 39.71 -12.35 -27.92
CA LEU A 661 38.42 -12.41 -28.63
C LEU A 661 38.46 -11.76 -30.02
N ALA A 662 39.34 -10.76 -30.23
CA ALA A 662 39.52 -10.16 -31.55
C ALA A 662 40.23 -11.11 -32.53
N GLN A 663 41.12 -11.97 -32.02
CA GLN A 663 41.90 -12.90 -32.85
C GLN A 663 41.07 -14.14 -33.27
N ALA A 664 40.20 -14.66 -32.39
CA ALA A 664 39.35 -15.82 -32.70
C ALA A 664 38.21 -15.54 -33.70
N VAL A 665 37.75 -14.28 -33.81
CA VAL A 665 36.68 -13.89 -34.75
C VAL A 665 37.24 -13.51 -36.13
N GLY A 666 38.52 -13.09 -36.20
CA GLY A 666 39.19 -12.73 -37.45
C GLY A 666 39.65 -13.92 -38.30
N GLU A 667 39.99 -15.06 -37.69
CA GLU A 667 40.55 -16.22 -38.42
C GLU A 667 39.48 -17.19 -38.93
N ALA A 668 38.25 -17.16 -38.40
CA ALA A 668 37.16 -18.02 -38.86
C ALA A 668 36.45 -17.51 -40.13
N ALA A 669 36.71 -16.27 -40.57
CA ALA A 669 35.99 -15.63 -41.67
C ALA A 669 36.69 -15.72 -43.04
N THR A 670 37.93 -16.25 -43.12
CA THR A 670 38.76 -16.17 -44.33
C THR A 670 39.19 -17.50 -44.95
N GLN A 671 38.73 -18.66 -44.45
CA GLN A 671 39.19 -19.97 -44.98
C GLN A 671 38.14 -20.87 -45.65
N HIS A 672 36.87 -20.49 -45.81
CA HIS A 672 35.88 -21.36 -46.47
C HIS A 672 35.02 -20.69 -47.55
N LEU A 673 35.67 -19.96 -48.46
CA LEU A 673 35.08 -19.53 -49.73
C LEU A 673 36.01 -19.93 -50.89
N TYR A 674 36.17 -21.23 -51.16
CA TYR A 674 36.50 -21.78 -52.48
C TYR A 674 36.41 -23.33 -52.42
N HIS A 675 35.25 -23.86 -52.82
CA HIS A 675 35.01 -25.15 -53.52
C HIS A 675 33.67 -25.81 -53.10
N SER A 676 32.71 -25.76 -54.03
CA SER A 676 31.65 -26.78 -54.20
C SER A 676 32.16 -27.86 -55.18
N PRO A 677 31.46 -29.00 -55.45
CA PRO A 677 30.26 -29.59 -54.83
C PRO A 677 30.39 -31.11 -54.51
N GLY A 678 29.46 -31.70 -53.75
CA GLY A 678 29.32 -33.18 -53.74
C GLY A 678 28.37 -33.83 -52.72
N ARG A 679 27.15 -34.12 -53.19
CA ARG A 679 26.35 -35.36 -52.96
C ARG A 679 25.86 -35.77 -51.54
N PHE A 680 24.52 -35.90 -51.50
CA PHE A 680 23.70 -37.05 -51.06
C PHE A 680 23.40 -37.35 -49.56
N THR A 681 22.08 -37.28 -49.31
CA THR A 681 21.17 -38.20 -48.57
C THR A 681 21.09 -38.28 -47.04
N ARG A 682 19.82 -38.14 -46.61
CA ARG A 682 19.16 -38.68 -45.42
C ARG A 682 19.75 -39.98 -44.87
N ALA A 683 19.87 -40.03 -43.54
CA ALA A 683 19.16 -40.99 -42.68
C ALA A 683 18.81 -40.28 -41.37
#